data_AF-A0A2V6Q4N3-F1
#
_entry.id   AF-A0A2V6Q4N3-F1
#
_cell.length_a   1.000
_cell.length_b   1.000
_cell.length_c   1.000
_cell.angle_alpha   90.00
_cell.angle_beta   90.00
_cell.angle_gamma   90.00
#
_symmetry.space_group_name_H-M   'P 1'
#
loop_
_entity.id
_entity.type
_entity.pdbx_description
1 polymer ?
#
loop_
_entity_poly.entity_id
_entity_poly.type
_entity_poly.pdbx_seq_one_letter_code
_entity_poly.pdbx_strand_id
1 'polypeptide(L)'
;MAIMTGRGRRTARGLLALIVAATIAWPGGLAWGQAGRDVYIKGLEHLDAKRWTEAAQAFDAAIVADPKENKGARLYGMRYGYFPHRDKGVALYHLGKFEEAVAALEESIRQGATPEAAKTLDLARKQQPAVATAGVFRDTFWDFYERGLKYSEAGAWKAAIQDFRAARVKRDKEDRRARTYGVDFIEYFPVRELGVALYQDGQYKASASELEKSLAAFPTAKAAYYYNLARAALLRQAAADPKPPRITIDAPADGLLTNALAMEVRGSAASKNQVALVEVNGEAELIEAAGPTRPFTQVAELAPGDNVIRVRAKDLIGQESMATVKVTVDREGPAVIMDSATRVGSGIRLEGTVADNVRLGALLVNGRPVTLGAGAESRFSVDVPATATVFQIEAADAVGNVTRVRIPIPAGLRQSRDGTDVVPVAWRKQLVPSFLQRAGLTLEMEKPPAEVQQDSVSIAGVVGSGAGLKELKINGQAHQIPAAAASKPFAFSYGVPLVEGANTITVVATDQGGKTETRTFTVVRKVEEVAQVGSRLAVAVLPVNHKGQPTPAYASALEAITDALVNQRRFKVLSRDQLEAILREQKLSATQLVDAATAVKVGKLVAAEAVVAVTVNETAKSVEAYAQLISTETSTVLASKDIFDPEKAPGSARAKMLELAAKLKQDYPLVEGAVVMVANKRVVITIGAPKNVRPDMKVIVYQEGQPLIDPITKEVLDRPIESLGEGVLKEVKEKISYAEMRDFARVEQNVAQKKVVKVITK
;
A
#
# COMPACT_ATOMS: atom_id res chain seq x y z
N MET A 1 43.06 48.28 -25.32
CA MET A 1 43.78 47.77 -24.13
C MET A 1 42.73 47.40 -23.07
N ALA A 2 42.45 46.10 -22.91
CA ALA A 2 41.92 45.47 -21.70
C ALA A 2 41.83 43.96 -21.98
N ILE A 3 42.46 43.19 -21.11
CA ILE A 3 42.88 41.81 -21.31
C ILE A 3 41.74 40.85 -20.91
N MET A 4 41.23 40.05 -21.85
CA MET A 4 40.46 38.84 -21.55
C MET A 4 41.41 37.63 -21.51
N THR A 5 41.93 37.33 -20.32
CA THR A 5 42.53 36.04 -19.99
C THR A 5 41.41 35.03 -19.75
N GLY A 6 40.93 34.40 -20.83
CA GLY A 6 40.04 33.25 -20.78
C GLY A 6 40.57 32.15 -21.70
N ARG A 7 41.21 31.11 -21.14
CA ARG A 7 41.57 29.88 -21.87
C ARG A 7 40.32 29.03 -22.09
N GLY A 8 39.44 29.46 -23.00
CA GLY A 8 38.37 28.64 -23.55
C GLY A 8 38.77 28.13 -24.94
N ARG A 9 38.59 26.83 -25.21
CA ARG A 9 38.70 26.27 -26.57
C ARG A 9 37.79 27.11 -27.49
N ARG A 10 38.36 27.77 -28.50
CA ARG A 10 37.58 28.35 -29.60
C ARG A 10 36.98 27.18 -30.37
N THR A 11 35.65 27.14 -30.46
CA THR A 11 34.88 26.05 -31.06
C THR A 11 35.17 25.89 -32.55
N ALA A 12 35.07 24.66 -33.08
CA ALA A 12 35.27 24.36 -34.51
C ALA A 12 34.38 25.19 -35.46
N ARG A 13 33.22 25.67 -34.99
CA ARG A 13 32.37 26.62 -35.75
C ARG A 13 33.00 28.00 -35.98
N GLY A 14 33.86 28.47 -35.08
CA GLY A 14 34.65 29.68 -35.29
C GLY A 14 35.81 29.50 -36.28
N LEU A 15 36.18 28.25 -36.56
CA LEU A 15 37.26 27.86 -37.46
C LEU A 15 36.90 28.13 -38.93
N LEU A 16 35.67 27.79 -39.34
CA LEU A 16 35.19 27.94 -40.72
C LEU A 16 35.04 29.40 -41.16
N ALA A 17 34.59 30.28 -40.25
CA ALA A 17 34.48 31.71 -40.53
C ALA A 17 35.85 32.39 -40.80
N LEU A 18 36.94 31.82 -40.28
CA LEU A 18 38.30 32.33 -40.47
C LEU A 18 39.05 31.64 -41.61
N ILE A 19 38.74 30.38 -41.93
CA ILE A 19 39.36 29.64 -43.05
C ILE A 19 38.95 30.23 -44.40
N VAL A 20 37.69 30.68 -44.56
CA VAL A 20 37.23 31.35 -45.79
C VAL A 20 37.91 32.72 -46.00
N ALA A 21 38.38 33.37 -44.94
CA ALA A 21 39.08 34.66 -45.03
C ALA A 21 40.59 34.54 -45.31
N ALA A 22 41.23 33.42 -44.96
CA ALA A 22 42.68 33.26 -45.02
C ALA A 22 43.22 32.68 -46.35
N THR A 23 42.35 32.18 -47.23
CA THR A 23 42.76 31.59 -48.52
C THR A 23 43.12 32.61 -49.61
N ILE A 24 42.96 33.92 -49.37
CA ILE A 24 43.18 34.96 -50.40
C ILE A 24 44.53 35.71 -50.25
N ALA A 25 45.31 35.52 -49.18
CA ALA A 25 46.49 36.37 -48.94
C ALA A 25 47.70 35.63 -48.31
N TRP A 26 48.37 34.76 -49.07
CA TRP A 26 49.84 34.54 -49.05
C TRP A 26 50.23 33.18 -49.64
N PRO A 27 50.84 33.13 -50.84
CA PRO A 27 51.50 31.94 -51.36
C PRO A 27 53.01 32.06 -51.11
N GLY A 28 53.53 31.47 -50.03
CA GLY A 28 54.98 31.33 -49.86
C GLY A 28 55.44 31.12 -48.43
N GLY A 29 55.86 29.90 -48.09
CA GLY A 29 56.54 29.61 -46.83
C GLY A 29 56.55 28.14 -46.43
N LEU A 30 57.55 27.40 -46.93
CA LEU A 30 58.09 26.10 -46.51
C LEU A 30 57.14 24.88 -46.35
N ALA A 31 57.47 23.85 -47.13
CA ALA A 31 57.10 22.44 -47.12
C ALA A 31 56.37 21.90 -45.88
N TRP A 32 55.04 21.94 -45.93
CA TRP A 32 54.12 21.07 -45.20
C TRP A 32 52.96 20.75 -46.16
N GLY A 33 52.59 19.48 -46.33
CA GLY A 33 51.46 19.13 -47.20
C GLY A 33 50.15 19.67 -46.62
N GLN A 34 49.44 20.55 -47.34
CA GLN A 34 48.11 21.05 -46.94
C GLN A 34 47.14 19.90 -46.61
N ALA A 35 47.25 18.78 -47.34
CA ALA A 35 46.45 17.58 -47.14
C ALA A 35 46.51 17.01 -45.71
N GLY A 36 47.68 16.99 -45.05
CA GLY A 36 47.79 16.46 -43.68
C GLY A 36 47.10 17.33 -42.63
N ARG A 37 47.12 18.66 -42.83
CA ARG A 37 46.45 19.61 -41.93
C ARG A 37 44.93 19.55 -42.08
N ASP A 38 44.43 19.37 -43.30
CA ASP A 38 42.99 19.26 -43.57
C ASP A 38 42.39 18.00 -42.95
N VAL A 39 43.12 16.90 -43.03
CA VAL A 39 42.71 15.63 -42.44
C VAL A 39 42.72 15.71 -40.90
N TYR A 40 43.71 16.36 -40.29
CA TYR A 40 43.73 16.60 -38.84
C TYR A 40 42.55 17.46 -38.36
N ILE A 41 42.20 18.53 -39.09
CA ILE A 41 41.02 19.36 -38.74
C ILE A 41 39.74 18.55 -38.85
N LYS A 42 39.56 17.76 -39.91
CA LYS A 42 38.41 16.84 -40.00
C LYS A 42 38.39 15.87 -38.81
N GLY A 43 39.53 15.35 -38.39
CA GLY A 43 39.65 14.54 -37.18
C GLY A 43 39.15 15.26 -35.93
N LEU A 44 39.54 16.54 -35.74
CA LEU A 44 39.03 17.37 -34.65
C LEU A 44 37.52 17.61 -34.74
N GLU A 45 36.96 17.79 -35.94
CA GLU A 45 35.50 17.91 -36.14
C GLU A 45 34.77 16.61 -35.78
N HIS A 46 35.31 15.46 -36.17
CA HIS A 46 34.77 14.17 -35.76
C HIS A 46 34.86 13.98 -34.24
N LEU A 47 35.98 14.37 -33.62
CA LEU A 47 36.19 14.29 -32.18
C LEU A 47 35.21 15.20 -31.42
N ASP A 48 35.03 16.45 -31.83
CA ASP A 48 34.04 17.38 -31.26
C ASP A 48 32.60 16.88 -31.47
N ALA A 49 32.34 16.21 -32.59
CA ALA A 49 31.05 15.56 -32.88
C ALA A 49 30.87 14.20 -32.20
N LYS A 50 31.82 13.74 -31.38
CA LYS A 50 31.83 12.43 -30.71
C LYS A 50 31.73 11.24 -31.68
N ARG A 51 32.16 11.41 -32.94
CA ARG A 51 32.30 10.38 -33.96
C ARG A 51 33.67 9.73 -33.82
N TRP A 52 33.82 8.94 -32.75
CA TRP A 52 35.14 8.48 -32.28
C TRP A 52 35.88 7.61 -33.28
N THR A 53 35.17 6.75 -34.01
CA THR A 53 35.74 5.88 -35.04
C THR A 53 36.33 6.69 -36.18
N GLU A 54 35.55 7.63 -36.72
CA GLU A 54 35.95 8.50 -37.81
C GLU A 54 37.05 9.48 -37.37
N ALA A 55 37.01 9.93 -36.11
CA ALA A 55 38.07 10.73 -35.52
C ALA A 55 39.40 9.95 -35.47
N ALA A 56 39.39 8.73 -34.94
CA ALA A 56 40.58 7.88 -34.86
C ALA A 56 41.18 7.62 -36.25
N GLN A 57 40.34 7.30 -37.25
CA GLN A 57 40.78 7.09 -38.64
C GLN A 57 41.37 8.36 -39.28
N ALA A 58 40.75 9.52 -39.05
CA ALA A 58 41.29 10.79 -39.53
C ALA A 58 42.63 11.12 -38.87
N PHE A 59 42.79 10.85 -37.57
CA PHE A 59 44.08 11.04 -36.91
C PHE A 59 45.14 10.05 -37.37
N ASP A 60 44.77 8.80 -37.70
CA ASP A 60 45.70 7.86 -38.34
C ASP A 60 46.25 8.41 -39.65
N ALA A 61 45.37 8.92 -40.52
CA ALA A 61 45.79 9.54 -41.77
C ALA A 61 46.62 10.82 -41.56
N ALA A 62 46.34 11.59 -40.50
CA ALA A 62 47.16 12.73 -40.10
C ALA A 62 48.56 12.31 -39.61
N ILE A 63 48.68 11.24 -38.82
CA ILE A 63 49.96 10.68 -38.35
C ILE A 63 50.81 10.19 -39.52
N VAL A 64 50.19 9.54 -40.52
CA VAL A 64 50.89 9.12 -41.75
C VAL A 64 51.46 10.31 -42.51
N ALA A 65 50.72 11.43 -42.56
CA ALA A 65 51.17 12.65 -43.23
C ALA A 65 52.25 13.41 -42.45
N ASP A 66 52.09 13.51 -41.12
CA ASP A 66 53.08 14.05 -40.20
C ASP A 66 52.91 13.48 -38.78
N PRO A 67 53.83 12.64 -38.30
CA PRO A 67 53.76 12.04 -36.97
C PRO A 67 54.25 12.96 -35.85
N LYS A 68 54.86 14.12 -36.15
CA LYS A 68 55.48 14.97 -35.11
C LYS A 68 54.48 15.95 -34.49
N GLU A 69 54.24 15.82 -33.19
CA GLU A 69 53.42 16.76 -32.43
C GLU A 69 54.12 18.10 -32.23
N ASN A 70 53.38 19.21 -32.34
CA ASN A 70 53.92 20.55 -32.23
C ASN A 70 52.94 21.51 -31.56
N LYS A 71 53.22 21.87 -30.30
CA LYS A 71 52.44 22.84 -29.50
C LYS A 71 52.45 24.27 -30.08
N GLY A 72 53.47 24.62 -30.86
CA GLY A 72 53.62 25.91 -31.52
C GLY A 72 53.02 25.96 -32.93
N ALA A 73 52.46 24.86 -33.44
CA ALA A 73 51.95 24.78 -34.80
C ALA A 73 50.90 25.86 -35.08
N ARG A 74 51.04 26.49 -36.25
CA ARG A 74 50.05 27.39 -36.82
C ARG A 74 49.25 26.63 -37.87
N LEU A 75 48.00 26.28 -37.55
CA LEU A 75 47.05 25.81 -38.55
C LEU A 75 46.32 27.04 -39.08
N TYR A 76 46.39 27.26 -40.40
CA TYR A 76 45.74 28.40 -41.07
C TYR A 76 46.06 29.76 -40.42
N GLY A 77 47.34 29.98 -40.08
CA GLY A 77 47.79 31.23 -39.46
C GLY A 77 47.46 31.39 -37.97
N MET A 78 46.65 30.49 -37.38
CA MET A 78 46.28 30.52 -35.95
C MET A 78 47.06 29.49 -35.13
N ARG A 79 47.51 29.89 -33.94
CA ARG A 79 48.23 29.03 -33.00
C ARG A 79 47.25 28.04 -32.35
N TYR A 80 47.14 26.84 -32.89
CA TYR A 80 46.20 25.79 -32.43
C TYR A 80 46.92 24.58 -31.81
N GLY A 81 48.19 24.37 -32.15
CA GLY A 81 48.91 23.14 -31.81
C GLY A 81 48.46 21.96 -32.67
N TYR A 82 49.35 21.01 -32.90
CA TYR A 82 49.12 19.82 -33.71
C TYR A 82 49.49 18.60 -32.88
N PHE A 83 48.50 17.78 -32.49
CA PHE A 83 48.67 16.67 -31.54
C PHE A 83 47.92 15.41 -31.99
N PRO A 84 48.22 14.86 -33.18
CA PRO A 84 47.45 13.74 -33.72
C PRO A 84 47.57 12.45 -32.91
N HIS A 85 48.70 12.19 -32.22
CA HIS A 85 48.82 11.03 -31.34
C HIS A 85 47.99 11.19 -30.06
N ARG A 86 47.97 12.39 -29.45
CA ARG A 86 47.09 12.71 -28.33
C ARG A 86 45.63 12.49 -28.71
N ASP A 87 45.19 13.12 -29.80
CA ASP A 87 43.78 13.16 -30.17
C ASP A 87 43.29 11.80 -30.68
N LYS A 88 44.15 11.04 -31.37
CA LYS A 88 43.92 9.61 -31.65
C LYS A 88 43.76 8.82 -30.36
N GLY A 89 44.67 8.99 -29.41
CA GLY A 89 44.62 8.31 -28.12
C GLY A 89 43.35 8.60 -27.34
N VAL A 90 42.88 9.85 -27.35
CA VAL A 90 41.58 10.25 -26.78
C VAL A 90 40.43 9.56 -27.51
N ALA A 91 40.41 9.57 -28.85
CA ALA A 91 39.36 8.90 -29.62
C ALA A 91 39.32 7.39 -29.35
N LEU A 92 40.48 6.72 -29.33
CA LEU A 92 40.61 5.29 -29.03
C LEU A 92 40.17 4.96 -27.60
N TYR A 93 40.49 5.81 -26.63
CA TYR A 93 40.00 5.68 -25.25
C TYR A 93 38.46 5.71 -25.21
N HIS A 94 37.83 6.64 -25.93
CA HIS A 94 36.37 6.71 -26.04
C HIS A 94 35.74 5.52 -26.78
N LEU A 95 36.50 4.82 -27.62
CA LEU A 95 36.10 3.55 -28.26
C LEU A 95 36.30 2.31 -27.36
N GLY A 96 36.86 2.46 -26.16
CA GLY A 96 37.21 1.35 -25.28
C GLY A 96 38.45 0.56 -25.73
N LYS A 97 39.19 1.04 -26.72
CA LYS A 97 40.41 0.44 -27.25
C LYS A 97 41.62 0.84 -26.39
N PHE A 98 41.62 0.41 -25.12
CA PHE A 98 42.56 0.92 -24.12
C PHE A 98 44.03 0.69 -24.45
N GLU A 99 44.39 -0.48 -25.00
CA GLU A 99 45.77 -0.78 -25.36
C GLU A 99 46.28 0.14 -26.49
N GLU A 100 45.49 0.27 -27.56
CA GLU A 100 45.79 1.18 -28.67
C GLU A 100 45.84 2.65 -28.19
N ALA A 101 44.95 3.03 -27.28
CA ALA A 101 44.92 4.35 -26.68
C ALA A 101 46.17 4.62 -25.84
N VAL A 102 46.60 3.67 -24.99
CA VAL A 102 47.82 3.77 -24.18
C VAL A 102 49.03 4.00 -25.08
N ALA A 103 49.19 3.19 -26.15
CA ALA A 103 50.30 3.34 -27.08
C ALA A 103 50.32 4.73 -27.75
N ALA A 104 49.17 5.22 -28.22
CA ALA A 104 49.07 6.54 -28.85
C ALA A 104 49.35 7.68 -27.85
N LEU A 105 48.88 7.56 -26.60
CA LEU A 105 49.05 8.58 -25.57
C LEU A 105 50.48 8.62 -25.00
N GLU A 106 51.14 7.46 -24.85
CA GLU A 106 52.56 7.38 -24.47
C GLU A 106 53.44 8.03 -25.53
N GLU A 107 53.14 7.78 -26.80
CA GLU A 107 53.84 8.41 -27.92
C GLU A 107 53.67 9.93 -27.92
N SER A 108 52.46 10.44 -27.69
CA SER A 108 52.22 11.89 -27.52
C SER A 108 53.02 12.47 -26.34
N ILE A 109 53.02 11.81 -25.18
CA ILE A 109 53.76 12.27 -24.00
C ILE A 109 55.28 12.28 -24.27
N ARG A 110 55.79 11.28 -25.00
CA ARG A 110 57.19 11.19 -25.42
C ARG A 110 57.59 12.36 -26.33
N GLN A 111 56.70 12.78 -27.23
CA GLN A 111 56.94 13.91 -28.13
C GLN A 111 56.73 15.28 -27.47
N GLY A 112 55.94 15.34 -26.39
CA GLY A 112 55.80 16.53 -25.56
C GLY A 112 54.56 16.46 -24.66
N ALA A 113 54.78 16.47 -23.35
CA ALA A 113 53.70 16.33 -22.37
C ALA A 113 52.59 17.38 -22.52
N THR A 114 51.36 16.91 -22.75
CA THR A 114 50.15 17.69 -22.52
C THR A 114 49.41 17.15 -21.29
N PRO A 115 48.88 18.02 -20.40
CA PRO A 115 48.12 17.57 -19.22
C PRO A 115 46.93 16.67 -19.59
N GLU A 116 46.35 16.89 -20.77
CA GLU A 116 45.24 16.10 -21.31
C GLU A 116 45.69 14.69 -21.71
N ALA A 117 46.83 14.53 -22.40
CA ALA A 117 47.38 13.21 -22.72
C ALA A 117 47.69 12.39 -21.45
N ALA A 118 48.34 13.03 -20.46
CA ALA A 118 48.68 12.37 -19.19
C ALA A 118 47.44 11.92 -18.40
N LYS A 119 46.39 12.74 -18.37
CA LYS A 119 45.12 12.41 -17.71
C LYS A 119 44.43 11.24 -18.40
N THR A 120 44.31 11.28 -19.73
CA THR A 120 43.65 10.20 -20.48
C THR A 120 44.47 8.92 -20.43
N LEU A 121 45.81 9.00 -20.41
CA LEU A 121 46.69 7.84 -20.29
C LEU A 121 46.47 7.11 -18.96
N ASP A 122 46.38 7.85 -17.85
CA ASP A 122 46.10 7.26 -16.54
C ASP A 122 44.76 6.52 -16.53
N LEU A 123 43.71 7.11 -17.12
CA LEU A 123 42.40 6.46 -17.25
C LEU A 123 42.47 5.21 -18.15
N ALA A 124 43.17 5.29 -19.28
CA ALA A 124 43.33 4.18 -20.22
C ALA A 124 44.11 3.01 -19.60
N ARG A 125 45.20 3.29 -18.86
CA ARG A 125 45.99 2.28 -18.13
C ARG A 125 45.16 1.58 -17.04
N LYS A 126 44.25 2.31 -16.40
CA LYS A 126 43.29 1.76 -15.44
C LYS A 126 42.12 1.03 -16.10
N GLN A 127 42.06 1.01 -17.44
CA GLN A 127 40.93 0.52 -18.24
C GLN A 127 39.59 1.10 -17.79
N GLN A 128 39.62 2.35 -17.30
CA GLN A 128 38.43 3.03 -16.82
C GLN A 128 37.61 3.49 -18.03
N PRO A 129 36.32 3.13 -18.16
CA PRO A 129 35.55 3.48 -19.35
C PRO A 129 35.28 4.98 -19.45
N ALA A 130 35.16 5.47 -20.68
CA ALA A 130 34.65 6.82 -20.89
C ALA A 130 33.14 6.86 -20.64
N VAL A 131 32.69 7.77 -19.79
CA VAL A 131 31.26 7.99 -19.53
C VAL A 131 30.85 9.40 -19.93
N ALA A 132 29.69 9.51 -20.59
CA ALA A 132 29.14 10.79 -20.99
C ALA A 132 28.41 11.45 -19.82
N THR A 133 28.78 12.70 -19.51
CA THR A 133 28.07 13.58 -18.57
C THR A 133 27.40 14.71 -19.37
N ALA A 134 26.32 15.28 -18.83
CA ALA A 134 25.50 16.29 -19.50
C ALA A 134 26.21 17.65 -19.67
N GLY A 135 27.27 17.90 -18.89
CA GLY A 135 28.00 19.16 -18.89
C GLY A 135 29.52 19.00 -18.84
N VAL A 136 30.22 20.14 -18.88
CA VAL A 136 31.65 20.19 -18.61
C VAL A 136 31.89 19.87 -17.14
N PHE A 137 32.78 18.94 -16.85
CA PHE A 137 33.18 18.59 -15.49
C PHE A 137 33.91 19.78 -14.82
N ARG A 138 33.35 20.34 -13.74
CA ARG A 138 33.85 21.54 -13.04
C ARG A 138 34.30 21.27 -11.60
N ASP A 139 34.53 20.00 -11.24
CA ASP A 139 34.97 19.62 -9.88
C ASP A 139 33.95 19.98 -8.78
N THR A 140 32.66 19.98 -9.10
CA THR A 140 31.58 20.23 -8.14
C THR A 140 31.03 18.91 -7.58
N PHE A 141 30.30 18.97 -6.44
CA PHE A 141 29.76 17.75 -5.83
C PHE A 141 28.81 16.98 -6.77
N TRP A 142 28.04 17.69 -7.61
CA TRP A 142 27.11 17.08 -8.54
C TRP A 142 27.79 16.55 -9.79
N ASP A 143 28.92 17.14 -10.23
CA ASP A 143 29.69 16.59 -11.34
C ASP A 143 30.25 15.21 -10.99
N PHE A 144 30.82 15.07 -9.78
CA PHE A 144 31.29 13.78 -9.27
C PHE A 144 30.15 12.78 -9.13
N TYR A 145 29.01 13.21 -8.58
CA TYR A 145 27.87 12.32 -8.39
C TYR A 145 27.25 11.86 -9.70
N GLU A 146 27.03 12.76 -10.66
CA GLU A 146 26.54 12.40 -11.99
C GLU A 146 27.48 11.40 -12.67
N ARG A 147 28.80 11.66 -12.64
CA ARG A 147 29.78 10.76 -13.23
C ARG A 147 29.85 9.41 -12.51
N GLY A 148 29.74 9.40 -11.19
CA GLY A 148 29.62 8.19 -10.36
C GLY A 148 28.40 7.35 -10.76
N LEU A 149 27.24 7.97 -10.96
CA LEU A 149 26.04 7.29 -11.46
C LEU A 149 26.28 6.67 -12.84
N LYS A 150 26.95 7.39 -13.75
CA LYS A 150 27.28 6.86 -15.08
C LYS A 150 28.26 5.70 -15.01
N TYR A 151 29.23 5.73 -14.10
CA TYR A 151 30.12 4.59 -13.86
C TYR A 151 29.36 3.39 -13.30
N SER A 152 28.41 3.60 -12.40
CA SER A 152 27.53 2.55 -11.89
C SER A 152 26.68 1.91 -13.00
N GLU A 153 26.10 2.72 -13.90
CA GLU A 153 25.35 2.23 -15.06
C GLU A 153 26.22 1.33 -15.96
N ALA A 154 27.48 1.74 -16.19
CA ALA A 154 28.48 1.02 -16.96
C ALA A 154 29.13 -0.19 -16.23
N GLY A 155 28.81 -0.42 -14.96
CA GLY A 155 29.41 -1.50 -14.15
C GLY A 155 30.87 -1.24 -13.71
N ALA A 156 31.35 0.00 -13.84
CA ALA A 156 32.70 0.40 -13.43
C ALA A 156 32.74 0.77 -11.93
N TRP A 157 32.45 -0.21 -11.07
CA TRP A 157 32.18 0.01 -9.64
C TRP A 157 33.30 0.71 -8.88
N LYS A 158 34.57 0.40 -9.16
CA LYS A 158 35.73 1.06 -8.51
C LYS A 158 35.81 2.55 -8.84
N ALA A 159 35.53 2.93 -10.08
CA ALA A 159 35.48 4.33 -10.50
C ALA A 159 34.28 5.05 -9.87
N ALA A 160 33.11 4.40 -9.83
CA ALA A 160 31.93 4.92 -9.15
C ALA A 160 32.19 5.18 -7.66
N ILE A 161 32.82 4.23 -6.95
CA ILE A 161 33.20 4.36 -5.53
C ILE A 161 34.08 5.60 -5.31
N GLN A 162 35.09 5.82 -6.18
CA GLN A 162 35.97 6.99 -6.08
C GLN A 162 35.18 8.29 -6.25
N ASP A 163 34.31 8.36 -7.26
CA ASP A 163 33.51 9.55 -7.54
C ASP A 163 32.48 9.83 -6.44
N PHE A 164 31.79 8.81 -5.90
CA PHE A 164 30.88 9.02 -4.78
C PHE A 164 31.62 9.48 -3.52
N ARG A 165 32.81 8.93 -3.23
CA ARG A 165 33.66 9.43 -2.13
C ARG A 165 34.05 10.90 -2.35
N ALA A 166 34.46 11.27 -3.56
CA ALA A 166 34.79 12.66 -3.89
C ALA A 166 33.58 13.60 -3.78
N ALA A 167 32.40 13.15 -4.20
CA ALA A 167 31.15 13.89 -4.04
C ALA A 167 30.86 14.16 -2.55
N ARG A 168 31.00 13.14 -1.70
CA ARG A 168 30.78 13.23 -0.24
C ARG A 168 31.73 14.19 0.47
N VAL A 169 33.01 14.20 0.08
CA VAL A 169 33.99 15.17 0.61
C VAL A 169 33.51 16.61 0.41
N LYS A 170 32.84 16.88 -0.72
CA LYS A 170 32.30 18.21 -1.02
C LYS A 170 30.93 18.46 -0.41
N ARG A 171 30.08 17.42 -0.33
CA ARG A 171 28.76 17.48 0.31
C ARG A 171 28.33 16.08 0.76
N ASP A 172 28.21 15.86 2.06
CA ASP A 172 27.78 14.57 2.60
C ASP A 172 26.26 14.46 2.81
N LYS A 173 25.54 15.60 2.85
CA LYS A 173 24.09 15.63 3.11
C LYS A 173 23.27 15.10 1.93
N GLU A 174 22.65 13.94 2.13
CA GLU A 174 21.66 13.36 1.23
C GLU A 174 20.38 14.21 1.20
N ASP A 175 19.81 14.39 0.01
CA ASP A 175 18.62 15.21 -0.20
C ASP A 175 17.94 14.84 -1.53
N ARG A 176 16.62 14.69 -1.51
CA ARG A 176 15.83 14.45 -2.73
C ARG A 176 15.76 15.72 -3.62
N ARG A 177 16.09 16.89 -3.07
CA ARG A 177 16.17 18.18 -3.78
C ARG A 177 17.44 18.96 -3.39
N ALA A 178 18.61 18.39 -3.65
CA ALA A 178 19.87 19.11 -3.50
C ALA A 178 20.00 20.20 -4.56
N ARG A 179 20.14 21.46 -4.14
CA ARG A 179 20.38 22.59 -5.04
C ARG A 179 21.76 22.49 -5.68
N THR A 180 21.84 22.64 -7.00
CA THR A 180 23.11 22.73 -7.75
C THR A 180 23.45 24.19 -8.07
N TYR A 181 23.39 24.60 -9.34
CA TYR A 181 23.63 25.98 -9.76
C TYR A 181 22.31 26.71 -10.02
N GLY A 182 22.19 27.95 -9.54
CA GLY A 182 20.98 28.76 -9.73
C GLY A 182 19.74 28.15 -9.06
N VAL A 183 18.72 27.88 -9.87
CA VAL A 183 17.42 27.32 -9.43
C VAL A 183 17.28 25.82 -9.74
N ASP A 184 18.36 25.16 -10.15
CA ASP A 184 18.37 23.75 -10.49
C ASP A 184 18.53 22.87 -9.25
N PHE A 185 17.83 21.73 -9.24
CA PHE A 185 17.84 20.75 -8.16
C PHE A 185 18.02 19.34 -8.72
N ILE A 186 18.76 18.52 -7.99
CA ILE A 186 18.95 17.10 -8.30
C ILE A 186 18.59 16.23 -7.09
N GLU A 187 18.26 14.98 -7.37
CA GLU A 187 18.24 13.93 -6.35
C GLU A 187 19.69 13.54 -6.04
N TYR A 188 20.07 13.60 -4.77
CA TYR A 188 21.46 13.46 -4.34
C TYR A 188 21.58 12.53 -3.14
N PHE A 189 21.97 11.29 -3.39
CA PHE A 189 22.12 10.23 -2.38
C PHE A 189 23.50 9.58 -2.44
N PRO A 190 24.60 10.34 -2.25
CA PRO A 190 25.95 9.83 -2.47
C PRO A 190 26.36 8.75 -1.46
N VAL A 191 25.79 8.72 -0.24
CA VAL A 191 26.08 7.70 0.77
C VAL A 191 25.40 6.39 0.37
N ARG A 192 24.13 6.47 -0.05
CA ARG A 192 23.38 5.35 -0.63
C ARG A 192 24.12 4.76 -1.82
N GLU A 193 24.41 5.57 -2.83
CA GLU A 193 25.00 5.08 -4.09
C GLU A 193 26.43 4.56 -3.89
N LEU A 194 27.20 5.11 -2.94
CA LEU A 194 28.46 4.53 -2.50
C LEU A 194 28.25 3.13 -1.90
N GLY A 195 27.25 2.97 -1.02
CA GLY A 195 26.89 1.69 -0.44
C GLY A 195 26.49 0.65 -1.49
N VAL A 196 25.72 1.05 -2.50
CA VAL A 196 25.36 0.21 -3.66
C VAL A 196 26.60 -0.18 -4.47
N ALA A 197 27.47 0.76 -4.81
CA ALA A 197 28.68 0.47 -5.57
C ALA A 197 29.65 -0.45 -4.80
N LEU A 198 29.76 -0.28 -3.48
CA LEU A 198 30.53 -1.17 -2.60
C LEU A 198 29.96 -2.59 -2.56
N TYR A 199 28.63 -2.74 -2.58
CA TYR A 199 27.99 -4.06 -2.66
C TYR A 199 28.39 -4.78 -3.96
N GLN A 200 28.29 -4.07 -5.07
CA GLN A 200 28.59 -4.63 -6.40
C GLN A 200 30.07 -4.95 -6.60
N ASP A 201 30.97 -4.23 -5.91
CA ASP A 201 32.41 -4.53 -5.86
C ASP A 201 32.76 -5.66 -4.86
N GLY A 202 31.77 -6.23 -4.16
CA GLY A 202 31.95 -7.33 -3.19
C GLY A 202 32.39 -6.89 -1.78
N GLN A 203 32.44 -5.59 -1.50
CA GLN A 203 32.82 -5.04 -0.20
C GLN A 203 31.62 -4.96 0.76
N TYR A 204 31.02 -6.12 1.07
CA TYR A 204 29.72 -6.19 1.78
C TYR A 204 29.72 -5.54 3.17
N LYS A 205 30.82 -5.64 3.94
CA LYS A 205 30.91 -5.00 5.27
C LYS A 205 30.88 -3.47 5.19
N ALA A 206 31.64 -2.90 4.26
CA ALA A 206 31.65 -1.47 4.03
C ALA A 206 30.31 -1.00 3.45
N SER A 207 29.76 -1.76 2.51
CA SER A 207 28.43 -1.52 1.94
C SER A 207 27.34 -1.45 3.01
N ALA A 208 27.26 -2.45 3.89
CA ALA A 208 26.27 -2.50 4.95
C ALA A 208 26.37 -1.29 5.88
N SER A 209 27.59 -0.87 6.26
CA SER A 209 27.80 0.30 7.10
C SER A 209 27.38 1.61 6.42
N GLU A 210 27.69 1.80 5.14
CA GLU A 210 27.26 3.01 4.42
C GLU A 210 25.75 3.04 4.18
N LEU A 211 25.13 1.90 3.89
CA LEU A 211 23.69 1.81 3.69
C LEU A 211 22.91 2.00 4.99
N GLU A 212 23.44 1.52 6.12
CA GLU A 212 22.89 1.82 7.45
C GLU A 212 22.92 3.32 7.75
N LYS A 213 24.04 4.00 7.46
CA LYS A 213 24.15 5.46 7.60
C LYS A 213 23.16 6.19 6.70
N SER A 214 23.01 5.76 5.44
CA SER A 214 22.05 6.35 4.51
C SER A 214 20.61 6.17 5.00
N LEU A 215 20.25 4.97 5.48
CA LEU A 215 18.92 4.72 6.05
C LEU A 215 18.64 5.58 7.28
N ALA A 216 19.64 5.81 8.13
CA ALA A 216 19.49 6.69 9.29
C ALA A 216 19.34 8.17 8.89
N ALA A 217 19.99 8.61 7.82
CA ALA A 217 19.96 10.00 7.36
C ALA A 217 18.72 10.30 6.50
N PHE A 218 18.43 9.45 5.52
CA PHE A 218 17.30 9.57 4.60
C PHE A 218 16.87 8.16 4.11
N PRO A 219 15.85 7.54 4.74
CA PRO A 219 15.35 6.24 4.33
C PRO A 219 14.87 6.23 2.87
N THR A 220 15.32 5.24 2.09
CA THR A 220 14.80 4.96 0.75
C THR A 220 14.67 3.45 0.53
N ALA A 221 13.68 3.03 -0.24
CA ALA A 221 13.48 1.62 -0.59
C ALA A 221 14.73 0.97 -1.22
N LYS A 222 15.47 1.72 -2.05
CA LYS A 222 16.72 1.24 -2.67
C LYS A 222 17.82 1.02 -1.63
N ALA A 223 18.00 1.95 -0.68
CA ALA A 223 18.98 1.77 0.39
C ALA A 223 18.65 0.53 1.23
N ALA A 224 17.37 0.35 1.59
CA ALA A 224 16.91 -0.79 2.39
C ALA A 224 17.12 -2.13 1.66
N TYR A 225 16.80 -2.17 0.36
CA TYR A 225 17.03 -3.34 -0.50
C TYR A 225 18.51 -3.76 -0.51
N TYR A 226 19.42 -2.84 -0.86
CA TYR A 226 20.85 -3.18 -0.87
C TYR A 226 21.41 -3.44 0.52
N TYR A 227 20.85 -2.85 1.58
CA TYR A 227 21.26 -3.12 2.95
C TYR A 227 20.92 -4.56 3.35
N ASN A 228 19.75 -5.04 2.96
CA ASN A 228 19.35 -6.44 3.11
C ASN A 228 20.29 -7.36 2.33
N LEU A 229 20.60 -7.04 1.07
CA LEU A 229 21.52 -7.84 0.26
C LEU A 229 22.93 -7.91 0.85
N ALA A 230 23.50 -6.78 1.27
CA ALA A 230 24.83 -6.73 1.87
C ALA A 230 24.91 -7.56 3.16
N ARG A 231 23.89 -7.46 4.03
CA ARG A 231 23.80 -8.26 5.26
C ARG A 231 23.59 -9.75 4.97
N ALA A 232 22.77 -10.10 3.98
CA ALA A 232 22.60 -11.48 3.55
C ALA A 232 23.92 -12.09 3.06
N ALA A 233 24.71 -11.33 2.28
CA ALA A 233 26.02 -11.76 1.81
C ALA A 233 27.00 -11.99 2.97
N LEU A 234 27.02 -11.09 3.96
CA LEU A 234 27.83 -11.24 5.18
C LEU A 234 27.44 -12.49 5.99
N LEU A 235 26.15 -12.74 6.17
CA LEU A 235 25.65 -13.94 6.86
C LEU A 235 26.10 -15.23 6.14
N ARG A 236 26.03 -15.25 4.81
CA ARG A 236 26.52 -16.39 4.01
C ARG A 236 28.03 -16.59 4.15
N GLN A 237 28.82 -15.52 4.18
CA GLN A 237 30.27 -15.59 4.40
C GLN A 237 30.64 -16.06 5.81
N ALA A 238 29.83 -15.73 6.81
CA ALA A 238 30.09 -16.02 8.23
C ALA A 238 29.47 -17.35 8.74
N ALA A 239 28.98 -18.22 7.84
CA ALA A 239 28.18 -19.40 8.17
C ALA A 239 26.90 -19.06 8.97
N ALA A 240 25.84 -18.72 8.23
CA ALA A 240 24.55 -18.33 8.77
C ALA A 240 23.92 -19.39 9.72
N ASP A 241 23.03 -18.94 10.62
CA ASP A 241 22.33 -19.85 11.53
C ASP A 241 21.47 -20.83 10.71
N PRO A 242 21.60 -22.17 10.90
CA PRO A 242 20.84 -23.14 10.13
C PRO A 242 19.36 -23.25 10.55
N LYS A 243 18.93 -22.49 11.56
CA LYS A 243 17.53 -22.49 12.01
C LYS A 243 16.70 -21.48 11.22
N PRO A 244 15.53 -21.89 10.68
CA PRO A 244 14.60 -20.96 10.04
C PRO A 244 14.00 -20.00 11.07
N PRO A 245 13.29 -18.95 10.62
CA PRO A 245 12.56 -18.07 11.52
C PRO A 245 11.62 -18.83 12.47
N ARG A 246 11.48 -18.35 13.71
CA ARG A 246 10.47 -18.81 14.66
C ARG A 246 9.28 -17.85 14.61
N ILE A 247 8.08 -18.38 14.37
CA ILE A 247 6.82 -17.62 14.40
C ILE A 247 6.09 -17.93 15.72
N THR A 248 5.56 -16.91 16.37
CA THR A 248 4.63 -17.01 17.49
C THR A 248 3.36 -16.25 17.12
N ILE A 249 2.21 -16.90 17.23
CA ILE A 249 0.89 -16.29 17.01
C ILE A 249 0.29 -16.08 18.41
N ASP A 250 0.06 -14.82 18.78
CA ASP A 250 -0.49 -14.42 20.08
C ASP A 250 -2.02 -14.36 20.06
N ALA A 251 -2.61 -14.06 18.90
CA ALA A 251 -4.05 -14.09 18.65
C ALA A 251 -4.34 -14.36 17.16
N PRO A 252 -5.45 -15.02 16.80
CA PRO A 252 -6.39 -15.72 17.69
C PRO A 252 -5.74 -16.94 18.38
N ALA A 253 -6.43 -17.51 19.39
CA ALA A 253 -6.07 -18.81 19.93
C ALA A 253 -6.40 -19.94 18.93
N ASP A 254 -5.61 -21.00 18.93
CA ASP A 254 -5.89 -22.18 18.08
C ASP A 254 -7.15 -22.90 18.54
N GLY A 255 -8.03 -23.20 17.59
CA GLY A 255 -9.36 -23.77 17.84
C GLY A 255 -10.40 -22.75 18.34
N LEU A 256 -10.17 -21.45 18.15
CA LEU A 256 -11.15 -20.41 18.51
C LEU A 256 -12.47 -20.64 17.76
N LEU A 257 -13.57 -20.67 18.52
CA LEU A 257 -14.94 -20.62 18.00
C LEU A 257 -15.46 -19.18 18.07
N THR A 258 -15.99 -18.65 16.96
CA THR A 258 -16.45 -17.25 16.86
C THR A 258 -17.58 -17.09 15.84
N ASN A 259 -18.32 -15.99 15.87
CA ASN A 259 -19.27 -15.61 14.82
C ASN A 259 -18.81 -14.41 13.97
N ALA A 260 -17.60 -13.90 14.23
CA ALA A 260 -17.07 -12.70 13.57
C ALA A 260 -16.88 -12.85 12.05
N LEU A 261 -16.95 -11.72 11.32
CA LEU A 261 -16.67 -11.65 9.89
C LEU A 261 -15.19 -11.65 9.55
N ALA A 262 -14.38 -11.12 10.47
CA ALA A 262 -12.95 -11.02 10.35
C ALA A 262 -12.35 -10.99 11.76
N MET A 263 -11.05 -11.21 11.86
CA MET A 263 -10.34 -11.10 13.13
C MET A 263 -8.94 -10.58 12.96
N GLU A 264 -8.44 -9.94 14.01
CA GLU A 264 -7.06 -9.51 14.08
C GLU A 264 -6.14 -10.70 14.44
N VAL A 265 -5.16 -10.93 13.59
CA VAL A 265 -4.08 -11.89 13.76
C VAL A 265 -2.85 -11.13 14.23
N ARG A 266 -2.37 -11.44 15.43
CA ARG A 266 -1.19 -10.79 16.04
C ARG A 266 -0.15 -11.81 16.41
N GLY A 267 1.12 -11.40 16.31
CA GLY A 267 2.22 -12.23 16.74
C GLY A 267 3.58 -11.63 16.46
N SER A 268 4.60 -12.47 16.47
CA SER A 268 5.96 -12.08 16.11
C SER A 268 6.72 -13.18 15.39
N ALA A 269 7.61 -12.78 14.49
CA ALA A 269 8.61 -13.64 13.86
C ALA A 269 10.01 -13.23 14.34
N ALA A 270 10.89 -14.20 14.62
CA ALA A 270 12.26 -13.95 15.04
C ALA A 270 13.27 -14.85 14.31
N SER A 271 14.42 -14.30 13.94
CA SER A 271 15.52 -15.05 13.30
C SER A 271 16.87 -14.39 13.59
N LYS A 272 17.91 -15.19 13.88
CA LYS A 272 19.29 -14.68 13.95
C LYS A 272 19.83 -14.22 12.59
N ASN A 273 19.28 -14.76 11.51
CA ASN A 273 19.57 -14.31 10.15
C ASN A 273 18.71 -13.12 9.71
N GLN A 274 17.94 -12.53 10.63
CA GLN A 274 17.05 -11.39 10.42
C GLN A 274 15.84 -11.71 9.54
N VAL A 275 14.65 -11.45 10.08
CA VAL A 275 13.36 -11.60 9.40
C VAL A 275 13.22 -10.52 8.34
N ALA A 276 13.04 -10.96 7.09
CA ALA A 276 12.94 -10.13 5.90
C ALA A 276 11.53 -10.11 5.29
N LEU A 277 10.69 -11.09 5.63
CA LEU A 277 9.31 -11.20 5.17
C LEU A 277 8.45 -11.81 6.28
N VAL A 278 7.24 -11.27 6.46
CA VAL A 278 6.14 -11.89 7.18
C VAL A 278 4.91 -11.79 6.29
N GLU A 279 4.17 -12.88 6.13
CA GLU A 279 2.95 -12.95 5.34
C GLU A 279 1.84 -13.58 6.18
N VAL A 280 0.63 -12.99 6.17
CA VAL A 280 -0.57 -13.55 6.79
C VAL A 280 -1.60 -13.80 5.70
N ASN A 281 -2.03 -15.05 5.52
CA ASN A 281 -2.93 -15.49 4.43
C ASN A 281 -2.45 -15.07 3.02
N GLY A 282 -1.13 -14.96 2.82
CA GLY A 282 -0.53 -14.54 1.56
C GLY A 282 -0.40 -13.03 1.39
N GLU A 283 -0.89 -12.23 2.34
CA GLU A 283 -0.65 -10.79 2.38
C GLU A 283 0.65 -10.48 3.12
N ALA A 284 1.62 -9.90 2.40
CA ALA A 284 2.92 -9.57 2.95
C ALA A 284 2.89 -8.26 3.76
N GLU A 285 3.52 -8.29 4.94
CA GLU A 285 3.85 -7.09 5.68
C GLU A 285 4.97 -6.33 4.95
N LEU A 286 4.82 -5.00 4.86
CA LEU A 286 5.79 -4.12 4.22
C LEU A 286 7.03 -3.94 5.11
N ILE A 287 8.02 -4.79 4.93
CA ILE A 287 9.30 -4.75 5.64
C ILE A 287 10.39 -4.18 4.71
N GLU A 288 10.81 -2.94 4.96
CA GLU A 288 11.89 -2.33 4.15
C GLU A 288 13.26 -2.89 4.53
N ALA A 289 13.62 -2.81 5.82
CA ALA A 289 14.87 -3.36 6.34
C ALA A 289 14.59 -4.60 7.18
N ALA A 290 15.27 -5.72 6.93
CA ALA A 290 15.16 -6.90 7.79
C ALA A 290 15.67 -6.63 9.20
N GLY A 291 15.13 -7.34 10.20
CA GLY A 291 15.48 -7.18 11.62
C GLY A 291 15.40 -8.51 12.39
N PRO A 292 16.02 -8.61 13.58
CA PRO A 292 16.08 -9.87 14.34
C PRO A 292 14.71 -10.35 14.83
N THR A 293 13.78 -9.42 15.03
CA THR A 293 12.39 -9.69 15.41
C THR A 293 11.46 -8.73 14.67
N ARG A 294 10.32 -9.25 14.21
CA ARG A 294 9.29 -8.51 13.51
C ARG A 294 7.92 -8.84 14.13
N PRO A 295 7.29 -7.92 14.88
CA PRO A 295 5.90 -8.08 15.26
C PRO A 295 5.02 -7.91 14.03
N PHE A 296 3.91 -8.63 13.97
CA PHE A 296 2.92 -8.48 12.90
C PHE A 296 1.51 -8.34 13.47
N THR A 297 0.66 -7.61 12.76
CA THR A 297 -0.76 -7.44 13.07
C THR A 297 -1.51 -7.27 11.76
N GLN A 298 -2.39 -8.21 11.42
CA GLN A 298 -3.16 -8.21 10.18
C GLN A 298 -4.59 -8.65 10.44
N VAL A 299 -5.57 -8.08 9.73
CA VAL A 299 -6.97 -8.54 9.79
C VAL A 299 -7.16 -9.66 8.76
N ALA A 300 -7.58 -10.84 9.23
CA ALA A 300 -7.96 -11.97 8.39
C ALA A 300 -9.47 -12.03 8.26
N GLU A 301 -9.99 -11.96 7.03
CA GLU A 301 -11.39 -12.24 6.72
C GLU A 301 -11.71 -13.72 6.94
N LEU A 302 -12.94 -14.00 7.37
CA LEU A 302 -13.37 -15.32 7.80
C LEU A 302 -14.63 -15.77 7.05
N ALA A 303 -14.58 -16.97 6.48
CA ALA A 303 -15.74 -17.64 5.90
C ALA A 303 -16.50 -18.44 6.98
N PRO A 304 -17.80 -18.73 6.82
CA PRO A 304 -18.49 -19.71 7.67
C PRO A 304 -17.78 -21.07 7.66
N GLY A 305 -17.77 -21.76 8.81
CA GLY A 305 -17.10 -23.06 8.99
C GLY A 305 -15.62 -22.94 9.37
N ASP A 306 -14.84 -23.96 9.01
CA ASP A 306 -13.43 -24.04 9.38
C ASP A 306 -12.54 -23.13 8.52
N ASN A 307 -11.78 -22.28 9.19
CA ASN A 307 -10.79 -21.38 8.61
C ASN A 307 -9.39 -21.78 9.07
N VAL A 308 -8.43 -21.74 8.16
CA VAL A 308 -7.01 -21.96 8.45
C VAL A 308 -6.25 -20.69 8.11
N ILE A 309 -5.88 -19.94 9.14
CA ILE A 309 -5.05 -18.75 8.99
C ILE A 309 -3.60 -19.21 8.94
N ARG A 310 -2.87 -18.79 7.89
CA ARG A 310 -1.47 -19.17 7.67
C ARG A 310 -0.57 -17.95 7.84
N VAL A 311 0.46 -18.10 8.68
CA VAL A 311 1.51 -17.10 8.84
C VAL A 311 2.82 -17.69 8.33
N ARG A 312 3.45 -17.04 7.34
CA ARG A 312 4.75 -17.42 6.79
C ARG A 312 5.78 -16.36 7.13
N ALA A 313 7.00 -16.77 7.45
CA ALA A 313 8.13 -15.86 7.66
C ALA A 313 9.38 -16.36 6.96
N LYS A 314 10.15 -15.42 6.39
CA LYS A 314 11.41 -15.69 5.69
C LYS A 314 12.53 -14.81 6.22
N ASP A 315 13.74 -15.36 6.34
CA ASP A 315 14.94 -14.59 6.70
C ASP A 315 15.74 -14.08 5.49
N LEU A 316 16.80 -13.30 5.74
CA LEU A 316 17.66 -12.74 4.68
C LEU A 316 18.41 -13.78 3.85
N ILE A 317 18.65 -14.99 4.38
CA ILE A 317 19.35 -16.04 3.64
C ILE A 317 18.37 -16.95 2.88
N GLY A 318 17.07 -16.79 3.11
CA GLY A 318 15.99 -17.41 2.36
C GLY A 318 15.35 -18.60 3.06
N GLN A 319 15.67 -18.85 4.33
CA GLN A 319 15.01 -19.89 5.11
C GLN A 319 13.60 -19.46 5.50
N GLU A 320 12.68 -20.41 5.48
CA GLU A 320 11.26 -20.16 5.65
C GLU A 320 10.66 -21.03 6.76
N SER A 321 9.63 -20.49 7.40
CA SER A 321 8.79 -21.20 8.35
C SER A 321 7.33 -20.85 8.12
N MET A 322 6.43 -21.74 8.51
CA MET A 322 4.99 -21.51 8.46
C MET A 322 4.37 -21.95 9.78
N ALA A 323 3.51 -21.10 10.34
CA ALA A 323 2.64 -21.40 11.47
C ALA A 323 1.19 -21.27 11.01
N THR A 324 0.29 -22.03 11.63
CA THR A 324 -1.13 -21.98 11.32
C THR A 324 -1.95 -21.88 12.60
N VAL A 325 -3.09 -21.20 12.51
CA VAL A 325 -4.10 -21.20 13.56
C VAL A 325 -5.45 -21.54 12.95
N LYS A 326 -6.17 -22.46 13.58
CA LYS A 326 -7.51 -22.88 13.16
C LYS A 326 -8.55 -22.06 13.90
N VAL A 327 -9.56 -21.62 13.16
CA VAL A 327 -10.73 -20.92 13.69
C VAL A 327 -11.96 -21.56 13.09
N THR A 328 -12.95 -21.89 13.91
CA THR A 328 -14.26 -22.31 13.45
C THR A 328 -15.21 -21.13 13.57
N VAL A 329 -15.90 -20.80 12.49
CA VAL A 329 -16.82 -19.68 12.40
C VAL A 329 -18.23 -20.21 12.33
N ASP A 330 -19.03 -19.85 13.32
CA ASP A 330 -20.43 -20.23 13.42
C ASP A 330 -21.32 -19.00 13.42
N ARG A 331 -22.19 -18.91 12.41
CA ARG A 331 -23.17 -17.82 12.26
C ARG A 331 -24.60 -18.36 12.25
N GLU A 332 -24.76 -19.66 12.46
CA GLU A 332 -26.06 -20.30 12.59
C GLU A 332 -26.49 -20.21 14.05
N GLY A 333 -27.72 -19.77 14.30
CA GLY A 333 -28.27 -19.84 15.65
C GLY A 333 -28.94 -21.19 15.89
N PRO A 334 -29.16 -21.58 17.17
CA PRO A 334 -29.74 -22.87 17.49
C PRO A 334 -31.12 -23.07 16.85
N ALA A 335 -31.35 -24.25 16.31
CA ALA A 335 -32.66 -24.68 15.86
C ALA A 335 -33.54 -25.08 17.05
N VAL A 336 -34.76 -24.54 17.10
CA VAL A 336 -35.76 -24.89 18.13
C VAL A 336 -36.87 -25.71 17.50
N ILE A 337 -36.88 -27.01 17.80
CA ILE A 337 -37.95 -27.95 17.45
C ILE A 337 -38.91 -28.02 18.63
N MET A 338 -40.20 -27.94 18.34
CA MET A 338 -41.24 -28.08 19.36
C MET A 338 -42.02 -29.35 19.15
N ASP A 339 -42.19 -30.09 20.24
CA ASP A 339 -42.86 -31.38 20.21
C ASP A 339 -44.30 -31.27 20.69
N SER A 340 -44.51 -30.75 21.91
CA SER A 340 -45.82 -30.73 22.55
C SER A 340 -46.01 -29.50 23.44
N ALA A 341 -47.26 -29.04 23.56
CA ALA A 341 -47.69 -28.08 24.56
C ALA A 341 -48.94 -28.65 25.22
N THR A 342 -48.85 -28.98 26.50
CA THR A 342 -49.90 -29.73 27.21
C THR A 342 -50.31 -29.02 28.49
N ARG A 343 -51.59 -29.13 28.85
CA ARG A 343 -52.06 -28.58 30.12
C ARG A 343 -51.54 -29.43 31.28
N VAL A 344 -50.85 -28.83 32.25
CA VAL A 344 -50.36 -29.55 33.43
C VAL A 344 -50.66 -28.72 34.68
N GLY A 345 -51.58 -29.21 35.52
CA GLY A 345 -52.04 -28.48 36.70
C GLY A 345 -52.56 -27.08 36.37
N SER A 346 -52.03 -26.06 37.04
CA SER A 346 -52.35 -24.64 36.79
C SER A 346 -51.53 -24.00 35.66
N GLY A 347 -50.71 -24.77 34.95
CA GLY A 347 -49.78 -24.29 33.92
C GLY A 347 -49.91 -25.03 32.60
N ILE A 348 -48.99 -24.72 31.69
CA ILE A 348 -48.84 -25.35 30.39
C ILE A 348 -47.40 -25.82 30.27
N ARG A 349 -47.19 -27.10 30.03
CA ARG A 349 -45.89 -27.70 29.78
C ARG A 349 -45.56 -27.62 28.31
N LEU A 350 -44.45 -26.97 27.96
CA LEU A 350 -43.87 -26.96 26.63
C LEU A 350 -42.71 -27.96 26.59
N GLU A 351 -42.73 -28.86 25.62
CA GLU A 351 -41.68 -29.82 25.36
C GLU A 351 -41.14 -29.68 23.94
N GLY A 352 -39.84 -29.89 23.79
CA GLY A 352 -39.19 -29.82 22.49
C GLY A 352 -37.72 -30.22 22.55
N THR A 353 -37.05 -29.99 21.43
CA THR A 353 -35.61 -30.19 21.26
C THR A 353 -34.99 -28.91 20.77
N VAL A 354 -33.88 -28.50 21.38
CA VAL A 354 -33.00 -27.48 20.83
C VAL A 354 -31.75 -28.16 20.29
N ALA A 355 -31.32 -27.77 19.10
CA ALA A 355 -30.16 -28.32 18.42
C ALA A 355 -29.31 -27.21 17.83
N ASP A 356 -28.01 -27.38 17.83
CA ASP A 356 -27.03 -26.44 17.29
C ASP A 356 -26.02 -27.21 16.44
N ASN A 357 -25.44 -26.56 15.44
CA ASN A 357 -24.44 -27.14 14.55
C ASN A 357 -23.07 -27.29 15.24
N VAL A 358 -22.77 -26.51 16.29
CA VAL A 358 -21.50 -26.57 17.02
C VAL A 358 -21.68 -26.91 18.48
N ARG A 359 -22.29 -26.02 19.27
CA ARG A 359 -22.50 -26.20 20.71
C ARG A 359 -23.60 -25.28 21.24
N LEU A 360 -24.56 -25.89 21.94
CA LEU A 360 -25.63 -25.18 22.64
C LEU A 360 -25.11 -24.27 23.77
N GLY A 361 -25.72 -23.10 23.88
CA GLY A 361 -25.60 -22.16 24.99
C GLY A 361 -26.84 -22.20 25.88
N ALA A 362 -27.37 -21.02 26.23
CA ALA A 362 -28.53 -20.90 27.12
C ALA A 362 -29.87 -20.98 26.37
N LEU A 363 -30.87 -21.62 26.99
CA LEU A 363 -32.26 -21.55 26.55
C LEU A 363 -33.10 -20.79 27.58
N LEU A 364 -33.82 -19.77 27.12
CA LEU A 364 -34.81 -19.04 27.91
C LEU A 364 -36.21 -19.26 27.35
N VAL A 365 -37.18 -19.53 28.21
CA VAL A 365 -38.61 -19.56 27.86
C VAL A 365 -39.37 -18.61 28.77
N ASN A 366 -40.00 -17.59 28.18
CA ASN A 366 -40.65 -16.48 28.89
C ASN A 366 -39.71 -15.82 29.92
N GLY A 367 -38.44 -15.66 29.54
CA GLY A 367 -37.38 -15.10 30.40
C GLY A 367 -36.87 -16.05 31.49
N ARG A 368 -37.37 -17.28 31.58
CA ARG A 368 -36.90 -18.29 32.56
C ARG A 368 -35.85 -19.19 31.93
N PRO A 369 -34.69 -19.40 32.58
CA PRO A 369 -33.67 -20.32 32.07
C PRO A 369 -34.15 -21.77 32.16
N VAL A 370 -33.88 -22.53 31.11
CA VAL A 370 -34.16 -23.96 31.00
C VAL A 370 -32.84 -24.72 30.98
N THR A 371 -32.74 -25.76 31.81
CA THR A 371 -31.51 -26.58 31.88
C THR A 371 -31.44 -27.50 30.67
N LEU A 372 -30.34 -27.41 29.92
CA LEU A 372 -30.05 -28.28 28.78
C LEU A 372 -29.01 -29.34 29.16
N GLY A 373 -29.06 -30.49 28.48
CA GLY A 373 -28.00 -31.49 28.52
C GLY A 373 -26.74 -31.00 27.80
N ALA A 374 -25.60 -31.61 28.11
CA ALA A 374 -24.35 -31.34 27.41
C ALA A 374 -24.40 -31.90 25.98
N GLY A 375 -23.94 -31.11 25.00
CA GLY A 375 -23.84 -31.51 23.60
C GLY A 375 -24.41 -30.48 22.64
N ALA A 376 -24.57 -30.90 21.38
CA ALA A 376 -25.12 -30.09 20.30
C ALA A 376 -26.66 -30.22 20.19
N GLU A 377 -27.28 -31.17 20.91
CA GLU A 377 -28.72 -31.37 20.93
C GLU A 377 -29.18 -31.64 22.37
N SER A 378 -30.29 -31.03 22.78
CA SER A 378 -30.93 -31.32 24.06
C SER A 378 -32.44 -31.22 23.98
N ARG A 379 -33.13 -32.19 24.58
CA ARG A 379 -34.54 -32.05 24.90
C ARG A 379 -34.73 -31.06 26.05
N PHE A 380 -35.87 -30.37 26.05
CA PHE A 380 -36.28 -29.48 27.11
C PHE A 380 -37.75 -29.70 27.46
N SER A 381 -38.11 -29.39 28.71
CA SER A 381 -39.47 -29.39 29.21
C SER A 381 -39.62 -28.24 30.20
N VAL A 382 -40.60 -27.36 29.99
CA VAL A 382 -40.79 -26.16 30.81
C VAL A 382 -42.26 -25.86 31.05
N ASP A 383 -42.60 -25.59 32.31
CA ASP A 383 -43.95 -25.21 32.70
C ASP A 383 -44.09 -23.69 32.75
N VAL A 384 -44.99 -23.14 31.93
CA VAL A 384 -45.37 -21.73 31.94
C VAL A 384 -46.74 -21.53 32.59
N PRO A 385 -47.02 -20.37 33.21
CA PRO A 385 -48.34 -20.08 33.75
C PRO A 385 -49.43 -20.15 32.67
N ALA A 386 -50.62 -20.65 32.99
CA ALA A 386 -51.78 -20.65 32.10
C ALA A 386 -52.22 -19.25 31.63
N THR A 387 -51.80 -18.20 32.34
CA THR A 387 -52.02 -16.80 31.98
C THR A 387 -51.10 -16.34 30.84
N ALA A 388 -50.02 -17.06 30.55
CA ALA A 388 -49.14 -16.73 29.42
C ALA A 388 -49.93 -16.82 28.12
N THR A 389 -49.86 -15.78 27.31
CA THR A 389 -50.50 -15.72 25.99
C THR A 389 -49.56 -16.12 24.86
N VAL A 390 -48.28 -16.28 25.14
CA VAL A 390 -47.21 -16.56 24.18
C VAL A 390 -46.11 -17.38 24.84
N PHE A 391 -45.46 -18.26 24.09
CA PHE A 391 -44.12 -18.75 24.40
C PHE A 391 -43.12 -17.83 23.69
N GLN A 392 -42.34 -17.07 24.46
CA GLN A 392 -41.18 -16.36 24.00
C GLN A 392 -39.97 -17.23 24.27
N ILE A 393 -39.40 -17.82 23.22
CA ILE A 393 -38.25 -18.72 23.31
C ILE A 393 -37.03 -18.00 22.76
N GLU A 394 -35.94 -18.05 23.51
CA GLU A 394 -34.64 -17.51 23.11
C GLU A 394 -33.59 -18.60 23.33
N ALA A 395 -33.11 -19.19 22.25
CA ALA A 395 -32.06 -20.19 22.27
C ALA A 395 -30.76 -19.57 21.78
N ALA A 396 -29.73 -19.56 22.61
CA ALA A 396 -28.40 -19.08 22.29
C ALA A 396 -27.43 -20.25 22.10
N ASP A 397 -26.44 -20.09 21.22
CA ASP A 397 -25.31 -21.00 21.09
C ASP A 397 -24.13 -20.55 21.99
N ALA A 398 -22.97 -21.19 21.80
CA ALA A 398 -21.76 -20.88 22.54
C ALA A 398 -21.00 -19.63 22.07
N VAL A 399 -21.34 -19.05 20.91
CA VAL A 399 -20.74 -17.81 20.37
C VAL A 399 -21.68 -16.60 20.41
N GLY A 400 -22.89 -16.79 20.95
CA GLY A 400 -23.88 -15.75 21.14
C GLY A 400 -24.83 -15.55 19.96
N ASN A 401 -24.90 -16.46 18.98
CA ASN A 401 -25.99 -16.44 18.01
C ASN A 401 -27.28 -16.84 18.73
N VAL A 402 -28.39 -16.13 18.46
CA VAL A 402 -29.65 -16.32 19.18
C VAL A 402 -30.81 -16.51 18.21
N THR A 403 -31.48 -17.65 18.31
CA THR A 403 -32.79 -17.86 17.68
C THR A 403 -33.88 -17.42 18.63
N ARG A 404 -34.66 -16.42 18.21
CA ARG A 404 -35.84 -15.94 18.94
C ARG A 404 -37.11 -16.35 18.20
N VAL A 405 -38.10 -16.84 18.95
CA VAL A 405 -39.41 -17.15 18.38
C VAL A 405 -40.52 -16.82 19.38
N ARG A 406 -41.63 -16.27 18.86
CA ARG A 406 -42.83 -15.93 19.63
C ARG A 406 -44.02 -16.73 19.14
N ILE A 407 -44.58 -17.55 20.01
CA ILE A 407 -45.58 -18.54 19.63
C ILE A 407 -46.84 -18.33 20.44
N PRO A 408 -47.94 -17.86 19.83
CA PRO A 408 -49.20 -17.63 20.53
C PRO A 408 -49.71 -18.90 21.21
N ILE A 409 -50.11 -18.78 22.48
CA ILE A 409 -50.71 -19.89 23.23
C ILE A 409 -52.23 -19.87 23.00
N PRO A 410 -52.80 -20.94 22.44
CA PRO A 410 -54.22 -21.03 22.14
C PRO A 410 -55.12 -20.77 23.35
N ALA A 411 -56.21 -20.03 23.18
CA ALA A 411 -57.17 -19.77 24.27
C ALA A 411 -57.73 -21.08 24.88
N GLY A 412 -57.99 -22.09 24.04
CA GLY A 412 -58.44 -23.42 24.49
C GLY A 412 -57.44 -24.08 25.45
N LEU A 413 -56.13 -24.05 25.14
CA LEU A 413 -55.08 -24.60 26.01
C LEU A 413 -54.93 -23.79 27.31
N ARG A 414 -55.21 -22.48 27.26
CA ARG A 414 -55.20 -21.59 28.45
C ARG A 414 -56.41 -21.81 29.36
N GLN A 415 -57.55 -22.23 28.81
CA GLN A 415 -58.83 -22.37 29.52
C GLN A 415 -59.20 -23.83 29.87
N SER A 416 -58.55 -24.82 29.26
CA SER A 416 -58.84 -26.25 29.48
C SER A 416 -58.57 -26.65 30.94
N ARG A 417 -59.52 -27.40 31.52
CA ARG A 417 -59.48 -27.95 32.89
C ARG A 417 -59.13 -29.44 32.94
N ASP A 418 -59.18 -30.12 31.79
CA ASP A 418 -58.90 -31.55 31.70
C ASP A 418 -57.43 -31.75 31.33
N GLY A 419 -56.68 -32.42 32.22
CA GLY A 419 -55.22 -32.65 32.09
C GLY A 419 -54.80 -33.58 30.95
N THR A 420 -55.67 -33.83 29.96
CA THR A 420 -55.46 -34.76 28.84
C THR A 420 -55.42 -34.07 27.48
N ASP A 421 -55.62 -32.75 27.40
CA ASP A 421 -55.42 -32.00 26.16
C ASP A 421 -53.92 -31.90 25.83
N VAL A 422 -53.44 -32.93 25.13
CA VAL A 422 -52.16 -32.94 24.46
C VAL A 422 -52.33 -32.21 23.14
N VAL A 423 -51.74 -31.03 23.00
CA VAL A 423 -51.57 -30.41 21.68
C VAL A 423 -50.15 -30.75 21.24
N PRO A 424 -49.94 -31.68 20.28
CA PRO A 424 -48.69 -31.71 19.54
C PRO A 424 -48.52 -30.32 18.93
N VAL A 425 -47.35 -29.67 19.11
CA VAL A 425 -47.09 -28.38 18.46
C VAL A 425 -47.08 -28.54 16.93
N ALA A 426 -47.07 -29.79 16.44
CA ALA A 426 -47.58 -30.21 15.15
C ALA A 426 -49.15 -30.22 15.06
N TRP A 427 -49.76 -29.03 15.12
CA TRP A 427 -51.03 -28.63 14.45
C TRP A 427 -52.39 -29.26 14.87
N ARG A 428 -53.36 -28.43 15.29
CA ARG A 428 -54.80 -28.58 14.93
C ARG A 428 -55.54 -27.24 14.72
N LYS A 429 -55.88 -27.01 13.44
CA LYS A 429 -57.08 -26.42 12.80
C LYS A 429 -57.71 -25.09 13.22
N GLN A 430 -57.39 -24.43 14.33
CA GLN A 430 -58.05 -23.13 14.63
C GLN A 430 -57.17 -22.07 15.30
N LEU A 431 -55.94 -22.39 15.69
CA LEU A 431 -55.15 -21.55 16.59
C LEU A 431 -53.70 -21.33 16.12
N VAL A 432 -53.47 -21.55 14.83
CA VAL A 432 -52.20 -21.33 14.16
C VAL A 432 -52.30 -20.04 13.33
N PRO A 433 -51.27 -19.15 13.31
CA PRO A 433 -51.15 -18.18 12.24
C PRO A 433 -51.40 -18.85 10.87
N SER A 434 -52.08 -18.18 9.94
CA SER A 434 -52.61 -18.76 8.69
C SER A 434 -51.57 -19.47 7.79
N PHE A 435 -50.29 -19.33 8.10
CA PHE A 435 -49.16 -19.88 7.38
C PHE A 435 -48.82 -21.34 7.77
N LEU A 436 -48.97 -21.78 9.05
CA LEU A 436 -48.88 -23.22 9.43
C LEU A 436 -50.27 -23.88 9.38
N GLN A 437 -51.12 -23.49 8.43
CA GLN A 437 -52.38 -24.19 8.13
C GLN A 437 -52.34 -24.87 6.74
N ARG A 438 -51.24 -24.72 5.99
CA ARG A 438 -51.09 -25.27 4.64
C ARG A 438 -50.59 -26.71 4.65
N ALA A 439 -51.32 -27.63 4.04
CA ALA A 439 -50.76 -28.91 3.65
C ALA A 439 -49.61 -28.65 2.64
N GLY A 440 -48.36 -28.82 3.07
CA GLY A 440 -47.17 -28.66 2.24
C GLY A 440 -46.05 -27.86 2.90
N LEU A 441 -45.03 -27.53 2.12
CA LEU A 441 -43.90 -26.69 2.53
C LEU A 441 -44.34 -25.29 2.99
N THR A 442 -43.81 -24.85 4.13
CA THR A 442 -44.04 -23.55 4.79
C THR A 442 -42.71 -22.92 5.16
N LEU A 443 -42.60 -21.61 4.96
CA LEU A 443 -41.45 -20.79 5.31
C LEU A 443 -41.97 -19.39 5.70
N GLU A 444 -41.98 -19.09 7.00
CA GLU A 444 -42.12 -17.71 7.47
C GLU A 444 -40.81 -17.19 8.01
N MET A 445 -40.69 -15.89 7.90
CA MET A 445 -39.51 -15.14 8.27
C MET A 445 -39.99 -13.91 9.03
N GLU A 446 -39.27 -13.57 10.09
CA GLU A 446 -39.37 -12.23 10.65
C GLU A 446 -38.83 -11.24 9.62
N LYS A 447 -39.48 -10.09 9.49
CA LYS A 447 -39.03 -9.06 8.56
C LYS A 447 -37.76 -8.42 9.16
N PRO A 448 -36.59 -8.54 8.52
CA PRO A 448 -35.39 -7.88 9.01
C PRO A 448 -35.55 -6.35 8.90
N PRO A 449 -34.76 -5.57 9.66
CA PRO A 449 -34.70 -4.12 9.50
C PRO A 449 -34.39 -3.74 8.05
N ALA A 450 -35.08 -2.72 7.53
CA ALA A 450 -34.85 -2.26 6.17
C ALA A 450 -33.48 -1.58 5.99
N GLU A 451 -32.95 -1.01 7.08
CA GLU A 451 -31.67 -0.34 7.11
C GLU A 451 -30.92 -0.69 8.40
N VAL A 452 -29.60 -0.90 8.29
CA VAL A 452 -28.71 -1.21 9.43
C VAL A 452 -27.34 -0.56 9.20
N GLN A 453 -26.51 -0.48 10.24
CA GLN A 453 -25.11 -0.02 10.10
C GLN A 453 -24.09 -1.15 10.31
N GLN A 454 -24.50 -2.17 11.06
CA GLN A 454 -23.72 -3.36 11.36
C GLN A 454 -23.26 -4.03 10.07
N ASP A 455 -22.13 -4.72 10.16
CA ASP A 455 -21.57 -5.51 9.06
C ASP A 455 -22.35 -6.82 8.81
N SER A 456 -23.32 -7.13 9.65
CA SER A 456 -24.22 -8.28 9.52
C SER A 456 -25.61 -7.98 10.08
N VAL A 457 -26.60 -8.77 9.66
CA VAL A 457 -27.96 -8.77 10.21
C VAL A 457 -28.40 -10.19 10.53
N SER A 458 -29.00 -10.39 11.68
CA SER A 458 -29.62 -11.67 12.02
C SER A 458 -30.98 -11.78 11.33
N ILE A 459 -31.19 -12.84 10.57
CA ILE A 459 -32.52 -13.22 10.07
C ILE A 459 -33.03 -14.41 10.88
N ALA A 460 -34.33 -14.46 11.13
CA ALA A 460 -34.97 -15.56 11.85
C ALA A 460 -36.27 -15.97 11.17
N GLY A 461 -36.62 -17.24 11.29
CA GLY A 461 -37.82 -17.78 10.67
C GLY A 461 -38.25 -19.12 11.22
N VAL A 462 -39.41 -19.57 10.79
CA VAL A 462 -39.95 -20.91 11.06
C VAL A 462 -40.16 -21.59 9.72
N VAL A 463 -39.64 -22.80 9.59
CA VAL A 463 -39.75 -23.62 8.38
C VAL A 463 -40.31 -24.98 8.75
N GLY A 464 -41.16 -25.52 7.89
CA GLY A 464 -41.75 -26.84 8.08
C GLY A 464 -42.28 -27.42 6.79
N SER A 465 -42.28 -28.75 6.68
CA SER A 465 -42.90 -29.46 5.56
C SER A 465 -43.53 -30.77 6.03
N GLY A 466 -44.78 -30.99 5.64
CA GLY A 466 -45.45 -32.28 5.85
C GLY A 466 -44.85 -33.44 5.05
N ALA A 467 -44.11 -33.16 3.97
CA ALA A 467 -43.36 -34.15 3.18
C ALA A 467 -41.93 -34.36 3.70
N GLY A 468 -41.53 -33.63 4.75
CA GLY A 468 -40.16 -33.52 5.22
C GLY A 468 -39.34 -32.49 4.43
N LEU A 469 -38.41 -31.84 5.12
CA LEU A 469 -37.50 -30.87 4.53
C LEU A 469 -36.29 -31.58 3.92
N LYS A 470 -35.90 -31.16 2.73
CA LYS A 470 -34.70 -31.62 2.03
C LYS A 470 -33.56 -30.64 2.18
N GLU A 471 -33.85 -29.34 2.08
CA GLU A 471 -32.83 -28.31 2.00
C GLU A 471 -33.36 -26.97 2.53
N LEU A 472 -32.51 -26.21 3.22
CA LEU A 472 -32.73 -24.81 3.57
C LEU A 472 -31.51 -24.02 3.09
N LYS A 473 -31.71 -23.01 2.25
CA LYS A 473 -30.65 -22.14 1.74
C LYS A 473 -30.84 -20.69 2.16
N ILE A 474 -29.74 -20.05 2.52
CA ILE A 474 -29.67 -18.59 2.70
C ILE A 474 -28.59 -18.07 1.75
N ASN A 475 -28.97 -17.15 0.86
CA ASN A 475 -28.11 -16.62 -0.20
C ASN A 475 -27.44 -17.71 -1.05
N GLY A 476 -28.13 -18.84 -1.25
CA GLY A 476 -27.65 -20.00 -2.01
C GLY A 476 -26.78 -20.99 -1.22
N GLN A 477 -26.36 -20.66 0.01
CA GLN A 477 -25.62 -21.57 0.89
C GLN A 477 -26.61 -22.49 1.63
N ALA A 478 -26.36 -23.80 1.61
CA ALA A 478 -27.19 -24.77 2.34
C ALA A 478 -26.83 -24.79 3.83
N HIS A 479 -27.87 -24.84 4.67
CA HIS A 479 -27.76 -24.89 6.13
C HIS A 479 -28.16 -26.25 6.68
N GLN A 480 -27.59 -26.62 7.82
CA GLN A 480 -27.85 -27.91 8.43
C GLN A 480 -29.28 -27.98 8.98
N ILE A 481 -30.01 -29.03 8.59
CA ILE A 481 -31.33 -29.33 9.17
C ILE A 481 -31.11 -30.36 10.28
N PRO A 482 -31.46 -30.06 11.53
CA PRO A 482 -31.36 -31.05 12.61
C PRO A 482 -32.17 -32.30 12.29
N ALA A 483 -31.66 -33.48 12.62
CA ALA A 483 -32.35 -34.74 12.36
C ALA A 483 -33.75 -34.76 13.02
N ALA A 484 -33.85 -34.23 14.24
CA ALA A 484 -35.12 -34.06 14.96
C ALA A 484 -36.15 -33.15 14.25
N ALA A 485 -35.68 -32.30 13.34
CA ALA A 485 -36.47 -31.32 12.61
C ALA A 485 -36.89 -31.76 11.20
N ALA A 486 -36.37 -32.89 10.70
CA ALA A 486 -36.55 -33.29 9.29
C ALA A 486 -38.03 -33.39 8.85
N SER A 487 -38.94 -33.71 9.76
CA SER A 487 -40.40 -33.81 9.51
C SER A 487 -41.24 -32.96 10.46
N LYS A 488 -40.63 -32.02 11.18
CA LYS A 488 -41.30 -31.13 12.15
C LYS A 488 -41.00 -29.68 11.81
N PRO A 489 -41.93 -28.75 12.06
CA PRO A 489 -41.59 -27.33 11.97
C PRO A 489 -40.52 -26.99 13.03
N PHE A 490 -39.54 -26.17 12.65
CA PHE A 490 -38.52 -25.68 13.55
C PHE A 490 -38.21 -24.20 13.29
N ALA A 491 -37.85 -23.50 14.36
CA ALA A 491 -37.33 -22.14 14.27
C ALA A 491 -35.82 -22.15 14.04
N PHE A 492 -35.32 -21.22 13.25
CA PHE A 492 -33.90 -21.06 12.95
C PHE A 492 -33.53 -19.57 12.91
N SER A 493 -32.24 -19.28 13.03
CA SER A 493 -31.69 -17.96 12.75
C SER A 493 -30.31 -18.04 12.09
N TYR A 494 -29.91 -16.97 11.41
CA TYR A 494 -28.61 -16.89 10.76
C TYR A 494 -28.12 -15.44 10.66
N GLY A 495 -26.84 -15.23 10.98
CA GLY A 495 -26.15 -13.96 10.78
C GLY A 495 -25.70 -13.78 9.33
N VAL A 496 -26.42 -12.94 8.57
CA VAL A 496 -26.11 -12.62 7.17
C VAL A 496 -25.11 -11.45 7.12
N PRO A 497 -23.90 -11.63 6.54
CA PRO A 497 -22.98 -10.52 6.30
C PRO A 497 -23.53 -9.53 5.27
N LEU A 498 -23.19 -8.25 5.42
CA LEU A 498 -23.68 -7.14 4.61
C LEU A 498 -22.54 -6.31 4.05
N VAL A 499 -22.63 -5.99 2.76
CA VAL A 499 -21.80 -4.96 2.12
C VAL A 499 -22.47 -3.59 2.23
N GLU A 500 -21.70 -2.51 2.12
CA GLU A 500 -22.25 -1.15 2.06
C GLU A 500 -23.28 -1.02 0.91
N GLY A 501 -24.42 -0.37 1.19
CA GLY A 501 -25.52 -0.21 0.24
C GLY A 501 -26.57 -1.32 0.35
N ALA A 502 -27.32 -1.54 -0.73
CA ALA A 502 -28.43 -2.50 -0.75
C ALA A 502 -27.93 -3.94 -0.82
N ASN A 503 -28.36 -4.77 0.15
CA ASN A 503 -28.11 -6.21 0.19
C ASN A 503 -29.43 -6.94 -0.04
N THR A 504 -29.44 -7.90 -0.96
CA THR A 504 -30.60 -8.77 -1.20
C THR A 504 -30.37 -10.10 -0.49
N ILE A 505 -31.23 -10.41 0.48
CA ILE A 505 -31.19 -11.65 1.26
C ILE A 505 -32.27 -12.58 0.72
N THR A 506 -31.90 -13.78 0.28
CA THR A 506 -32.83 -14.78 -0.23
C THR A 506 -32.78 -16.04 0.61
N VAL A 507 -33.94 -16.46 1.13
CA VAL A 507 -34.11 -17.71 1.87
C VAL A 507 -34.98 -18.66 1.05
N VAL A 508 -34.50 -19.87 0.82
CA VAL A 508 -35.18 -20.90 0.04
C VAL A 508 -35.29 -22.16 0.87
N ALA A 509 -36.50 -22.67 1.07
CA ALA A 509 -36.73 -24.00 1.61
C ALA A 509 -37.15 -24.93 0.47
N THR A 510 -36.72 -26.19 0.52
CA THR A 510 -37.09 -27.25 -0.43
C THR A 510 -37.54 -28.49 0.33
N ASP A 511 -38.68 -29.07 -0.03
CA ASP A 511 -39.14 -30.32 0.56
C ASP A 511 -38.60 -31.57 -0.17
N GLN A 512 -38.83 -32.75 0.39
CA GLN A 512 -38.41 -34.02 -0.22
C GLN A 512 -39.10 -34.29 -1.57
N GLY A 513 -40.27 -33.68 -1.83
CA GLY A 513 -40.97 -33.73 -3.11
C GLY A 513 -40.44 -32.74 -4.15
N GLY A 514 -39.45 -31.91 -3.80
CA GLY A 514 -38.86 -30.91 -4.68
C GLY A 514 -39.65 -29.60 -4.77
N LYS A 515 -40.71 -29.42 -3.97
CA LYS A 515 -41.42 -28.14 -3.88
C LYS A 515 -40.53 -27.14 -3.16
N THR A 516 -40.55 -25.89 -3.61
CA THR A 516 -39.76 -24.79 -3.02
C THR A 516 -40.64 -23.66 -2.51
N GLU A 517 -40.18 -22.99 -1.45
CA GLU A 517 -40.72 -21.74 -0.94
C GLU A 517 -39.57 -20.75 -0.80
N THR A 518 -39.75 -19.53 -1.33
CA THR A 518 -38.71 -18.49 -1.35
C THR A 518 -39.21 -17.24 -0.63
N ARG A 519 -38.32 -16.61 0.14
CA ARG A 519 -38.50 -15.28 0.74
C ARG A 519 -37.31 -14.41 0.39
N THR A 520 -37.59 -13.15 0.08
CA THR A 520 -36.55 -12.18 -0.29
C THR A 520 -36.74 -10.89 0.49
N PHE A 521 -35.63 -10.37 1.03
CA PHE A 521 -35.56 -9.12 1.75
C PHE A 521 -34.48 -8.23 1.15
N THR A 522 -34.69 -6.92 1.24
CA THR A 522 -33.65 -5.94 0.95
C THR A 522 -33.29 -5.23 2.25
N VAL A 523 -32.02 -5.30 2.62
CA VAL A 523 -31.45 -4.63 3.79
C VAL A 523 -30.38 -3.67 3.29
N VAL A 524 -30.54 -2.38 3.54
CA VAL A 524 -29.55 -1.37 3.16
C VAL A 524 -28.59 -1.15 4.31
N ARG A 525 -27.32 -1.52 4.13
CA ARG A 525 -26.27 -1.17 5.09
C ARG A 525 -25.82 0.27 4.84
N LYS A 526 -26.09 1.16 5.79
CA LYS A 526 -25.60 2.54 5.80
C LYS A 526 -24.38 2.62 6.70
N VAL A 527 -23.20 2.84 6.12
CA VAL A 527 -22.01 3.16 6.91
C VAL A 527 -22.13 4.60 7.41
N GLU A 528 -21.73 4.85 8.64
CA GLU A 528 -21.72 6.18 9.28
C GLU A 528 -21.09 7.26 8.37
N GLU A 529 -21.66 8.47 8.31
CA GLU A 529 -21.19 9.56 7.42
C GLU A 529 -19.70 9.90 7.60
N VAL A 530 -19.20 9.89 8.83
CA VAL A 530 -17.77 10.13 9.14
C VAL A 530 -16.86 8.95 8.76
N ALA A 531 -17.43 7.75 8.59
CA ALA A 531 -16.77 6.56 8.10
C ALA A 531 -16.98 6.32 6.59
N GLN A 532 -17.91 7.05 5.95
CA GLN A 532 -18.08 7.01 4.50
C GLN A 532 -16.86 7.61 3.80
N VAL A 533 -16.63 7.15 2.57
CA VAL A 533 -15.56 7.68 1.70
C VAL A 533 -15.73 9.19 1.49
N GLY A 534 -16.97 9.71 1.48
CA GLY A 534 -17.27 11.12 1.30
C GLY A 534 -16.61 12.07 2.32
N SER A 535 -16.35 11.59 3.53
CA SER A 535 -15.72 12.32 4.64
C SER A 535 -14.21 12.10 4.76
N ARG A 536 -13.63 11.25 3.90
CA ARG A 536 -12.18 11.04 3.82
C ARG A 536 -11.48 12.26 3.26
N LEU A 537 -10.18 12.38 3.50
CA LEU A 537 -9.34 13.40 2.89
C LEU A 537 -9.53 13.40 1.37
N ALA A 538 -9.99 14.53 0.82
CA ALA A 538 -10.17 14.70 -0.61
C ALA A 538 -8.82 14.88 -1.31
N VAL A 539 -8.49 13.97 -2.22
CA VAL A 539 -7.17 13.91 -2.87
C VAL A 539 -7.31 13.99 -4.38
N ALA A 540 -6.50 14.85 -5.00
CA ALA A 540 -6.29 14.82 -6.45
C ALA A 540 -4.96 14.11 -6.76
N VAL A 541 -5.01 13.09 -7.62
CA VAL A 541 -3.82 12.38 -8.10
C VAL A 541 -3.32 13.07 -9.36
N LEU A 542 -2.15 13.70 -9.28
CA LEU A 542 -1.57 14.42 -10.42
C LEU A 542 -1.02 13.43 -11.46
N PRO A 543 -0.93 13.82 -12.75
CA PRO A 543 -0.23 13.05 -13.76
C PRO A 543 1.18 12.67 -13.29
N VAL A 544 1.53 11.40 -13.44
CA VAL A 544 2.83 10.88 -13.01
C VAL A 544 3.95 11.55 -13.81
N ASN A 545 4.94 12.09 -13.10
CA ASN A 545 6.13 12.62 -13.71
C ASN A 545 7.13 11.48 -13.96
N HIS A 546 7.42 11.19 -15.23
CA HIS A 546 8.34 10.13 -15.62
C HIS A 546 9.67 10.72 -16.11
N LYS A 547 10.77 10.39 -15.43
CA LYS A 547 12.14 10.71 -15.86
C LYS A 547 12.75 9.52 -16.60
N GLY A 548 13.33 9.80 -17.77
CA GLY A 548 13.83 8.76 -18.69
C GLY A 548 12.78 8.37 -19.73
N GLN A 549 13.15 7.49 -20.67
CA GLN A 549 12.21 6.95 -21.64
C GLN A 549 11.38 5.82 -21.01
N PRO A 550 10.06 5.98 -20.88
CA PRO A 550 9.21 4.98 -20.25
C PRO A 550 9.18 3.69 -21.06
N THR A 551 9.36 2.55 -20.40
CA THR A 551 9.02 1.27 -21.02
C THR A 551 7.49 1.11 -21.12
N PRO A 552 6.96 0.39 -22.12
CA PRO A 552 5.51 0.15 -22.24
C PRO A 552 4.90 -0.47 -20.97
N ALA A 553 5.64 -1.34 -20.29
CA ALA A 553 5.21 -1.96 -19.04
C ALA A 553 5.02 -0.93 -17.92
N TYR A 554 5.97 -0.02 -17.73
CA TYR A 554 5.84 1.04 -16.73
C TYR A 554 4.79 2.07 -17.11
N ALA A 555 4.72 2.49 -18.38
CA ALA A 555 3.72 3.44 -18.87
C ALA A 555 2.28 2.98 -18.58
N SER A 556 1.98 1.70 -18.80
CA SER A 556 0.66 1.11 -18.49
C SER A 556 0.41 0.90 -17.00
N ALA A 557 1.45 0.65 -16.20
CA ALA A 557 1.33 0.46 -14.76
C ALA A 557 1.09 1.77 -14.00
N LEU A 558 1.39 2.94 -14.57
CA LEU A 558 1.22 4.23 -13.90
C LEU A 558 -0.23 4.52 -13.50
N GLU A 559 -1.22 3.92 -14.18
CA GLU A 559 -2.63 4.07 -13.79
C GLU A 559 -2.99 3.22 -12.56
N ALA A 560 -2.25 2.13 -12.31
CA ALA A 560 -2.54 1.20 -11.23
C ALA A 560 -2.40 1.84 -9.83
N ILE A 561 -1.58 2.88 -9.67
CA ILE A 561 -1.51 3.61 -8.40
C ILE A 561 -2.81 4.38 -8.12
N THR A 562 -3.39 5.00 -9.14
CA THR A 562 -4.65 5.74 -9.02
C THR A 562 -5.78 4.77 -8.70
N ASP A 563 -5.88 3.66 -9.43
CA ASP A 563 -6.87 2.61 -9.16
C ASP A 563 -6.72 2.05 -7.75
N ALA A 564 -5.49 1.82 -7.29
CA ALA A 564 -5.21 1.34 -5.95
C ALA A 564 -5.68 2.34 -4.88
N LEU A 565 -5.41 3.63 -5.05
CA LEU A 565 -5.84 4.67 -4.11
C LEU A 565 -7.38 4.76 -4.01
N VAL A 566 -8.08 4.54 -5.13
CA VAL A 566 -9.56 4.45 -5.16
C VAL A 566 -10.04 3.20 -4.44
N ASN A 567 -9.54 2.03 -4.83
CA ASN A 567 -9.98 0.73 -4.32
C ASN A 567 -9.67 0.53 -2.84
N GLN A 568 -8.60 1.15 -2.34
CA GLN A 568 -8.25 1.14 -0.93
C GLN A 568 -9.26 1.89 -0.04
N ARG A 569 -10.14 2.73 -0.63
CA ARG A 569 -11.17 3.54 0.06
C ARG A 569 -10.62 4.40 1.21
N ARG A 570 -9.31 4.66 1.20
CA ARG A 570 -8.62 5.48 2.21
C ARG A 570 -8.85 6.96 1.95
N PHE A 571 -8.80 7.37 0.69
CA PHE A 571 -8.94 8.76 0.27
C PHE A 571 -10.22 8.93 -0.53
N LYS A 572 -10.79 10.13 -0.49
CA LYS A 572 -11.79 10.55 -1.47
C LYS A 572 -11.05 11.03 -2.70
N VAL A 573 -10.79 10.13 -3.64
CA VAL A 573 -10.10 10.47 -4.89
C VAL A 573 -11.05 11.28 -5.76
N LEU A 574 -10.64 12.48 -6.16
CA LEU A 574 -11.43 13.38 -6.99
C LEU A 574 -11.44 12.96 -8.46
N SER A 575 -12.43 13.44 -9.22
CA SER A 575 -12.61 13.08 -10.63
C SER A 575 -11.38 13.43 -11.47
N ARG A 576 -10.90 12.44 -12.22
CA ARG A 576 -9.80 12.59 -13.19
C ARG A 576 -10.17 13.54 -14.32
N ASP A 577 -11.39 13.46 -14.84
CA ASP A 577 -11.84 14.29 -15.97
C ASP A 577 -11.84 15.78 -15.59
N GLN A 578 -12.26 16.11 -14.36
CA GLN A 578 -12.20 17.48 -13.84
C GLN A 578 -10.76 17.98 -13.75
N LEU A 579 -9.84 17.15 -13.25
CA LEU A 579 -8.43 17.50 -13.18
C LEU A 579 -7.82 17.71 -14.57
N GLU A 580 -8.09 16.81 -15.52
CA GLU A 580 -7.59 16.92 -16.89
C GLU A 580 -8.10 18.18 -17.60
N ALA A 581 -9.36 18.56 -17.38
CA ALA A 581 -9.92 19.80 -17.92
C ALA A 581 -9.15 21.04 -17.41
N ILE A 582 -8.91 21.12 -16.10
CA ILE A 582 -8.15 22.22 -15.49
C ILE A 582 -6.70 22.25 -15.98
N LEU A 583 -6.05 21.08 -16.09
CA LEU A 583 -4.67 21.00 -16.59
C LEU A 583 -4.55 21.46 -18.05
N ARG A 584 -5.51 21.09 -18.91
CA ARG A 584 -5.58 21.56 -20.31
C ARG A 584 -5.81 23.06 -20.38
N GLU A 585 -6.72 23.61 -19.56
CA GLU A 585 -7.00 25.05 -19.50
C GLU A 585 -5.77 25.85 -19.06
N GLN A 586 -5.09 25.40 -18.01
CA GLN A 586 -3.89 26.04 -17.48
C GLN A 586 -2.63 25.78 -18.33
N LYS A 587 -2.74 24.96 -19.40
CA LYS A 587 -1.64 24.55 -20.29
C LYS A 587 -0.46 23.94 -19.52
N LEU A 588 -0.73 23.19 -18.45
CA LEU A 588 0.29 22.60 -17.59
C LEU A 588 0.67 21.19 -18.04
N SER A 589 1.97 20.88 -18.04
CA SER A 589 2.50 19.53 -18.29
C SER A 589 2.88 18.81 -16.99
N ALA A 590 3.01 17.48 -17.05
CA ALA A 590 3.42 16.67 -15.89
C ALA A 590 4.77 17.11 -15.29
N THR A 591 5.71 17.57 -16.13
CA THR A 591 7.02 18.06 -15.69
C THR A 591 6.94 19.36 -14.88
N GLN A 592 5.93 20.20 -15.15
CA GLN A 592 5.69 21.44 -14.38
C GLN A 592 5.01 21.16 -13.02
N LEU A 593 4.33 20.01 -12.89
CA LEU A 593 3.64 19.60 -11.66
C LEU A 593 4.58 18.96 -10.61
N VAL A 594 5.86 18.82 -10.93
CA VAL A 594 6.91 18.36 -10.00
C VAL A 594 7.21 19.43 -8.94
N ASP A 595 6.92 20.69 -9.25
CA ASP A 595 7.00 21.77 -8.27
C ASP A 595 5.80 21.75 -7.32
N ALA A 596 6.08 21.66 -6.02
CA ALA A 596 5.05 21.55 -4.99
C ALA A 596 4.10 22.75 -4.98
N ALA A 597 4.57 23.96 -5.27
CA ALA A 597 3.70 25.14 -5.30
C ALA A 597 2.73 25.08 -6.48
N THR A 598 3.18 24.62 -7.64
CA THR A 598 2.35 24.40 -8.84
C THR A 598 1.32 23.29 -8.59
N ALA A 599 1.76 22.15 -8.02
CA ALA A 599 0.92 21.04 -7.63
C ALA A 599 -0.20 21.47 -6.66
N VAL A 600 0.14 22.26 -5.62
CA VAL A 600 -0.81 22.80 -4.65
C VAL A 600 -1.81 23.76 -5.32
N LYS A 601 -1.36 24.62 -6.25
CA LYS A 601 -2.25 25.53 -6.98
C LYS A 601 -3.31 24.75 -7.77
N VAL A 602 -2.90 23.69 -8.50
CA VAL A 602 -3.83 22.83 -9.23
C VAL A 602 -4.79 22.12 -8.27
N GLY A 603 -4.28 21.58 -7.15
CA GLY A 603 -5.11 20.95 -6.12
C GLY A 603 -6.21 21.87 -5.58
N LYS A 604 -5.90 23.15 -5.34
CA LYS A 604 -6.90 24.15 -4.91
C LYS A 604 -8.00 24.37 -5.94
N LEU A 605 -7.67 24.35 -7.24
CA LEU A 605 -8.64 24.57 -8.33
C LEU A 605 -9.66 23.42 -8.44
N VAL A 606 -9.25 22.18 -8.14
CA VAL A 606 -10.16 21.02 -8.08
C VAL A 606 -10.78 20.82 -6.69
N ALA A 607 -10.64 21.78 -5.77
CA ALA A 607 -11.10 21.66 -4.37
C ALA A 607 -10.55 20.41 -3.63
N ALA A 608 -9.33 19.98 -3.96
CA ALA A 608 -8.64 18.94 -3.21
C ALA A 608 -8.09 19.49 -1.88
N GLU A 609 -8.17 18.68 -0.83
CA GLU A 609 -7.53 18.95 0.46
C GLU A 609 -6.05 18.58 0.46
N ALA A 610 -5.66 17.62 -0.40
CA ALA A 610 -4.28 17.26 -0.65
C ALA A 610 -4.08 16.81 -2.11
N VAL A 611 -2.85 16.83 -2.58
CA VAL A 611 -2.46 16.30 -3.89
C VAL A 611 -1.48 15.15 -3.73
N VAL A 612 -1.64 14.11 -4.54
CA VAL A 612 -0.65 13.03 -4.68
C VAL A 612 0.19 13.31 -5.92
N ALA A 613 1.47 13.58 -5.71
CA ALA A 613 2.46 13.77 -6.75
C ALA A 613 3.37 12.54 -6.80
N VAL A 614 3.45 11.89 -7.97
CA VAL A 614 4.26 10.69 -8.18
C VAL A 614 5.37 11.00 -9.18
N THR A 615 6.60 10.63 -8.84
CA THR A 615 7.73 10.66 -9.77
C THR A 615 8.30 9.27 -9.94
N VAL A 616 8.53 8.88 -11.19
CA VAL A 616 9.16 7.61 -11.58
C VAL A 616 10.48 7.93 -12.26
N ASN A 617 11.56 7.35 -11.74
CA ASN A 617 12.90 7.41 -12.29
C ASN A 617 13.24 6.03 -12.86
N GLU A 618 13.11 5.87 -14.17
CA GLU A 618 13.40 4.61 -14.87
C GLU A 618 14.78 4.65 -15.53
N THR A 619 15.59 3.63 -15.22
CA THR A 619 16.86 3.37 -15.91
C THR A 619 16.73 2.11 -16.79
N ALA A 620 17.79 1.78 -17.52
CA ALA A 620 17.85 0.54 -18.29
C ALA A 620 17.71 -0.72 -17.42
N LYS A 621 18.17 -0.68 -16.16
CA LYS A 621 18.26 -1.85 -15.27
C LYS A 621 17.21 -1.87 -14.16
N SER A 622 16.80 -0.71 -13.66
CA SER A 622 15.97 -0.58 -12.46
C SER A 622 15.00 0.58 -12.54
N VAL A 623 14.00 0.58 -11.65
CA VAL A 623 13.08 1.70 -11.45
C VAL A 623 13.04 2.10 -9.97
N GLU A 624 13.12 3.40 -9.73
CA GLU A 624 12.79 4.01 -8.44
C GLU A 624 11.53 4.85 -8.65
N ALA A 625 10.52 4.72 -7.78
CA ALA A 625 9.35 5.60 -7.82
C ALA A 625 9.05 6.10 -6.42
N TYR A 626 8.62 7.35 -6.31
CA TYR A 626 8.19 7.92 -5.04
C TYR A 626 6.92 8.74 -5.21
N ALA A 627 6.11 8.75 -4.17
CA ALA A 627 4.89 9.50 -4.09
C ALA A 627 4.90 10.40 -2.85
N GLN A 628 4.39 11.62 -3.02
CA GLN A 628 4.22 12.59 -1.96
C GLN A 628 2.74 12.99 -1.87
N LEU A 629 2.18 12.89 -0.67
CA LEU A 629 0.89 13.47 -0.32
C LEU A 629 1.14 14.87 0.24
N ILE A 630 0.67 15.92 -0.44
CA ILE A 630 0.98 17.31 -0.12
C ILE A 630 -0.32 18.03 0.22
N SER A 631 -0.39 18.65 1.39
CA SER A 631 -1.52 19.47 1.82
C SER A 631 -1.68 20.69 0.90
N THR A 632 -2.88 20.93 0.39
CA THR A 632 -3.15 22.13 -0.41
C THR A 632 -3.26 23.38 0.47
N GLU A 633 -3.55 23.22 1.76
CA GLU A 633 -3.73 24.33 2.70
C GLU A 633 -2.38 24.87 3.21
N THR A 634 -1.50 23.97 3.63
CA THR A 634 -0.23 24.30 4.30
C THR A 634 0.99 24.11 3.39
N SER A 635 0.83 23.51 2.22
CA SER A 635 1.93 23.09 1.33
C SER A 635 2.92 22.12 2.00
N THR A 636 2.55 21.51 3.13
CA THR A 636 3.39 20.54 3.85
C THR A 636 3.23 19.14 3.25
N VAL A 637 4.32 18.38 3.22
CA VAL A 637 4.31 16.97 2.80
C VAL A 637 3.77 16.14 3.96
N LEU A 638 2.54 15.65 3.82
CA LEU A 638 1.82 14.86 4.81
C LEU A 638 2.33 13.41 4.89
N ALA A 639 2.68 12.85 3.74
CA ALA A 639 3.29 11.52 3.62
C ALA A 639 4.24 11.48 2.42
N SER A 640 5.30 10.70 2.51
CA SER A 640 6.27 10.50 1.43
C SER A 640 6.79 9.07 1.46
N LYS A 641 6.54 8.32 0.40
CA LYS A 641 6.95 6.91 0.28
C LYS A 641 7.56 6.61 -1.06
N ASP A 642 8.43 5.61 -1.10
CA ASP A 642 9.09 5.15 -2.31
C ASP A 642 9.10 3.63 -2.44
N ILE A 643 9.34 3.19 -3.67
CA ILE A 643 9.55 1.80 -4.05
C ILE A 643 10.80 1.70 -4.91
N PHE A 644 11.37 0.50 -4.95
CA PHE A 644 12.48 0.15 -5.80
C PHE A 644 12.19 -1.18 -6.49
N ASP A 645 12.39 -1.19 -7.81
CA ASP A 645 12.35 -2.36 -8.66
C ASP A 645 13.75 -2.58 -9.25
N PRO A 646 14.52 -3.55 -8.73
CA PRO A 646 15.91 -3.77 -9.13
C PRO A 646 16.06 -4.42 -10.51
N GLU A 647 15.03 -5.11 -11.01
CA GLU A 647 15.17 -6.05 -12.14
C GLU A 647 14.08 -5.94 -13.21
N LYS A 648 12.98 -5.21 -12.94
CA LYS A 648 11.90 -5.00 -13.92
C LYS A 648 11.29 -6.31 -14.42
N ALA A 649 11.16 -7.29 -13.53
CA ALA A 649 10.59 -8.60 -13.85
C ALA A 649 9.18 -8.46 -14.47
N PRO A 650 8.73 -9.38 -15.36
CA PRO A 650 7.38 -9.31 -15.92
C PRO A 650 6.30 -9.19 -14.83
N GLY A 651 5.41 -8.20 -14.96
CA GLY A 651 4.34 -7.92 -13.98
C GLY A 651 4.75 -7.09 -12.75
N SER A 652 6.06 -6.90 -12.51
CA SER A 652 6.57 -6.15 -11.35
C SER A 652 6.09 -4.70 -11.30
N ALA A 653 6.00 -4.02 -12.45
CA ALA A 653 5.62 -2.61 -12.52
C ALA A 653 4.26 -2.34 -11.84
N ARG A 654 3.23 -3.14 -12.15
CA ARG A 654 1.91 -3.03 -11.51
C ARG A 654 2.00 -3.32 -10.02
N ALA A 655 2.67 -4.42 -9.65
CA ALA A 655 2.83 -4.80 -8.23
C ALA A 655 3.52 -3.70 -7.42
N LYS A 656 4.54 -3.02 -7.98
CA LYS A 656 5.25 -1.93 -7.33
C LYS A 656 4.42 -0.65 -7.19
N MET A 657 3.54 -0.35 -8.14
CA MET A 657 2.59 0.76 -7.99
C MET A 657 1.52 0.47 -6.92
N LEU A 658 1.06 -0.78 -6.82
CA LEU A 658 0.18 -1.22 -5.72
C LEU A 658 0.89 -1.14 -4.36
N GLU A 659 2.16 -1.57 -4.29
CA GLU A 659 3.01 -1.45 -3.10
C GLU A 659 3.16 0.02 -2.67
N LEU A 660 3.40 0.93 -3.63
CA LEU A 660 3.53 2.36 -3.35
C LEU A 660 2.23 2.96 -2.78
N ALA A 661 1.07 2.60 -3.33
CA ALA A 661 -0.22 3.02 -2.77
C ALA A 661 -0.45 2.46 -1.36
N ALA A 662 -0.13 1.18 -1.13
CA ALA A 662 -0.26 0.54 0.17
C ALA A 662 0.64 1.21 1.23
N LYS A 663 1.88 1.56 0.88
CA LYS A 663 2.79 2.32 1.74
C LYS A 663 2.23 3.70 2.09
N LEU A 664 1.58 4.39 1.15
CA LEU A 664 0.92 5.68 1.44
C LEU A 664 -0.25 5.51 2.42
N LYS A 665 -1.11 4.48 2.23
CA LYS A 665 -2.21 4.17 3.16
C LYS A 665 -1.69 3.88 4.57
N GLN A 666 -0.59 3.12 4.69
CA GLN A 666 0.04 2.80 5.97
C GLN A 666 0.64 4.04 6.64
N ASP A 667 1.22 4.97 5.87
CA ASP A 667 1.83 6.19 6.40
C ASP A 667 0.83 7.26 6.80
N TYR A 668 -0.38 7.21 6.22
CA TYR A 668 -1.46 8.14 6.48
C TYR A 668 -2.74 7.37 6.87
N PRO A 669 -2.81 6.73 8.05
CA PRO A 669 -3.91 5.84 8.42
C PRO A 669 -5.21 6.56 8.81
N LEU A 670 -6.33 5.83 8.79
CA LEU A 670 -7.58 6.22 9.46
C LEU A 670 -7.53 5.71 10.89
N VAL A 671 -7.64 6.61 11.85
CA VAL A 671 -7.48 6.28 13.25
C VAL A 671 -8.58 6.92 14.06
N GLU A 672 -9.28 6.10 14.83
CA GLU A 672 -10.31 6.54 15.75
C GLU A 672 -9.77 6.72 17.17
N GLY A 673 -10.40 7.64 17.89
CA GLY A 673 -10.16 7.93 19.29
C GLY A 673 -11.33 8.69 19.91
N ALA A 674 -11.08 9.24 21.09
CA ALA A 674 -12.03 10.06 21.84
C ALA A 674 -11.42 11.41 22.18
N VAL A 675 -12.28 12.40 22.37
CA VAL A 675 -11.91 13.70 22.94
C VAL A 675 -11.85 13.56 24.46
N VAL A 676 -10.70 13.89 25.05
CA VAL A 676 -10.46 13.84 26.49
C VAL A 676 -10.89 15.14 27.15
N MET A 677 -10.44 16.27 26.58
CA MET A 677 -10.73 17.59 27.11
C MET A 677 -10.51 18.65 26.03
N VAL A 678 -11.06 19.84 26.28
CA VAL A 678 -10.73 21.05 25.54
C VAL A 678 -9.95 21.97 26.48
N ALA A 679 -8.76 22.41 26.05
CA ALA A 679 -7.91 23.30 26.82
C ALA A 679 -7.20 24.29 25.89
N ASN A 680 -7.19 25.58 26.23
CA ASN A 680 -6.51 26.63 25.45
C ASN A 680 -6.90 26.65 23.95
N LYS A 681 -8.21 26.51 23.65
CA LYS A 681 -8.75 26.40 22.28
C LYS A 681 -8.20 25.21 21.46
N ARG A 682 -7.63 24.20 22.12
CA ARG A 682 -7.19 22.93 21.54
C ARG A 682 -7.99 21.78 22.08
N VAL A 683 -8.23 20.79 21.23
CA VAL A 683 -8.89 19.53 21.59
C VAL A 683 -7.83 18.48 21.83
N VAL A 684 -7.82 17.88 23.02
CA VAL A 684 -6.92 16.78 23.37
C VAL A 684 -7.60 15.47 23.05
N ILE A 685 -6.95 14.62 22.26
CA ILE A 685 -7.51 13.35 21.77
C ILE A 685 -6.67 12.15 22.18
N THR A 686 -7.30 10.98 22.31
CA THR A 686 -6.65 9.70 22.70
C THR A 686 -5.89 9.01 21.57
N ILE A 687 -5.44 9.75 20.57
CA ILE A 687 -4.65 9.26 19.44
C ILE A 687 -3.21 9.75 19.62
N GLY A 688 -2.23 8.85 19.57
CA GLY A 688 -0.81 9.16 19.77
C GLY A 688 0.10 8.60 18.68
N ALA A 689 1.38 8.93 18.77
CA ALA A 689 2.41 8.60 17.77
C ALA A 689 2.47 7.13 17.32
N PRO A 690 2.28 6.10 18.19
CA PRO A 690 2.29 4.69 17.77
C PRO A 690 1.20 4.32 16.75
N LYS A 691 0.13 5.10 16.64
CA LYS A 691 -0.90 4.93 15.59
C LYS A 691 -0.52 5.61 14.27
N ASN A 692 0.75 6.00 14.11
CA ASN A 692 1.33 6.67 12.95
C ASN A 692 0.61 7.97 12.56
N VAL A 693 0.08 8.70 13.55
CA VAL A 693 -0.44 10.07 13.33
C VAL A 693 0.65 11.12 13.44
N ARG A 694 0.50 12.23 12.72
CA ARG A 694 1.51 13.29 12.61
C ARG A 694 0.88 14.68 12.67
N PRO A 695 1.68 15.72 12.97
CA PRO A 695 1.25 17.09 12.74
C PRO A 695 0.73 17.29 11.31
N ASP A 696 -0.20 18.22 11.17
CA ASP A 696 -0.94 18.55 9.95
C ASP A 696 -1.93 17.48 9.42
N MET A 697 -2.08 16.34 10.10
CA MET A 697 -3.19 15.43 9.80
C MET A 697 -4.53 16.07 10.17
N LYS A 698 -5.52 15.95 9.28
CA LYS A 698 -6.87 16.42 9.53
C LYS A 698 -7.64 15.43 10.40
N VAL A 699 -8.56 15.95 11.21
CA VAL A 699 -9.47 15.17 12.05
C VAL A 699 -10.90 15.67 11.93
N ILE A 700 -11.85 14.75 12.11
CA ILE A 700 -13.27 15.06 12.28
C ILE A 700 -13.63 14.69 13.71
N VAL A 701 -14.19 15.66 14.45
CA VAL A 701 -14.74 15.44 15.78
C VAL A 701 -16.25 15.29 15.65
N TYR A 702 -16.81 14.28 16.29
CA TYR A 702 -18.21 13.92 16.13
C TYR A 702 -18.80 13.31 17.42
N GLN A 703 -20.12 13.23 17.49
CA GLN A 703 -20.82 12.51 18.55
C GLN A 703 -21.90 11.61 17.99
N GLU A 704 -22.28 10.58 18.75
CA GLU A 704 -23.49 9.82 18.47
C GLU A 704 -24.72 10.66 18.88
N GLY A 705 -25.69 10.76 17.97
CA GLY A 705 -27.00 11.34 18.21
C GLY A 705 -27.90 10.39 18.99
N GLN A 706 -29.17 10.79 19.14
CA GLN A 706 -30.17 9.95 19.83
C GLN A 706 -30.38 8.64 19.07
N PRO A 707 -30.39 7.48 19.75
CA PRO A 707 -30.63 6.21 19.09
C PRO A 707 -32.02 6.20 18.46
N LEU A 708 -32.11 5.86 17.18
CA LEU A 708 -33.35 5.46 16.55
C LEU A 708 -33.70 4.07 17.10
N ILE A 709 -34.82 3.96 17.79
CA ILE A 709 -35.24 2.71 18.44
C ILE A 709 -36.48 2.18 17.72
N ASP A 710 -36.47 0.88 17.38
CA ASP A 710 -37.67 0.21 16.89
C ASP A 710 -38.75 0.23 17.99
N PRO A 711 -39.95 0.78 17.72
CA PRO A 711 -40.96 0.95 18.75
C PRO A 711 -41.50 -0.39 19.30
N ILE A 712 -41.40 -1.48 18.53
CA ILE A 712 -41.92 -2.82 18.81
C ILE A 712 -40.84 -3.71 19.44
N THR A 713 -39.68 -3.83 18.81
CA THR A 713 -38.60 -4.73 19.27
C THR A 713 -37.73 -4.09 20.36
N LYS A 714 -37.79 -2.76 20.51
CA LYS A 714 -36.92 -1.96 21.37
C LYS A 714 -35.44 -2.02 21.00
N GLU A 715 -35.11 -2.57 19.83
CA GLU A 715 -33.74 -2.58 19.33
C GLU A 715 -33.33 -1.19 18.84
N VAL A 716 -32.06 -0.84 19.05
CA VAL A 716 -31.47 0.37 18.48
C VAL A 716 -31.20 0.09 16.99
N LEU A 717 -31.97 0.74 16.13
CA LEU A 717 -31.87 0.66 14.67
C LEU A 717 -30.75 1.54 14.12
N ASP A 718 -30.55 2.72 14.71
CA ASP A 718 -29.57 3.70 14.24
C ASP A 718 -29.05 4.55 15.40
N ARG A 719 -27.83 5.09 15.25
CA ARG A 719 -27.31 6.19 16.07
C ARG A 719 -26.69 7.19 15.10
N PRO A 720 -27.47 8.16 14.61
CA PRO A 720 -26.99 9.09 13.60
C PRO A 720 -25.81 9.87 14.17
N ILE A 721 -24.74 10.00 13.40
CA ILE A 721 -23.58 10.77 13.82
C ILE A 721 -23.80 12.24 13.54
N GLU A 722 -23.52 13.08 14.53
CA GLU A 722 -23.49 14.52 14.38
C GLU A 722 -22.02 14.97 14.32
N SER A 723 -21.58 15.44 13.15
CA SER A 723 -20.28 16.08 13.00
C SER A 723 -20.27 17.41 13.78
N LEU A 724 -19.31 17.54 14.71
CA LEU A 724 -19.13 18.70 15.56
C LEU A 724 -18.14 19.70 14.95
N GLY A 725 -17.22 19.25 14.11
CA GLY A 725 -16.29 20.10 13.38
C GLY A 725 -15.04 19.36 12.88
N GLU A 726 -14.27 20.06 12.04
CA GLU A 726 -12.97 19.60 11.54
C GLU A 726 -11.81 20.33 12.24
N GLY A 727 -10.68 19.65 12.38
CA GLY A 727 -9.45 20.22 12.92
C GLY A 727 -8.20 19.63 12.31
N VAL A 728 -7.05 20.10 12.79
CA VAL A 728 -5.72 19.70 12.34
C VAL A 728 -4.86 19.38 13.56
N LEU A 729 -4.17 18.24 13.55
CA LEU A 729 -3.20 17.90 14.59
C LEU A 729 -2.02 18.87 14.53
N LYS A 730 -1.66 19.48 15.66
CA LYS A 730 -0.50 20.38 15.77
C LYS A 730 0.64 19.80 16.59
N GLU A 731 0.30 18.96 17.56
CA GLU A 731 1.27 18.32 18.43
C GLU A 731 0.84 16.87 18.67
N VAL A 732 1.76 15.94 18.45
CA VAL A 732 1.54 14.51 18.65
C VAL A 732 2.50 14.03 19.73
N LYS A 733 1.97 13.40 20.78
CA LYS A 733 2.72 12.75 21.85
C LYS A 733 2.52 11.23 21.77
N GLU A 734 3.19 10.51 22.65
CA GLU A 734 3.14 9.04 22.70
C GLU A 734 1.70 8.48 22.79
N LYS A 735 0.85 9.07 23.63
CA LYS A 735 -0.51 8.54 23.90
C LYS A 735 -1.65 9.47 23.51
N ILE A 736 -1.35 10.75 23.27
CA ILE A 736 -2.35 11.80 23.02
C ILE A 736 -1.85 12.75 21.93
N SER A 737 -2.78 13.48 21.32
CA SER A 737 -2.48 14.56 20.38
C SER A 737 -3.32 15.79 20.67
N TYR A 738 -2.84 16.96 20.24
CA TYR A 738 -3.53 18.23 20.33
C TYR A 738 -3.97 18.65 18.93
N ALA A 739 -5.28 18.82 18.75
CA ALA A 739 -5.87 19.30 17.53
C ALA A 739 -6.33 20.75 17.68
N GLU A 740 -6.07 21.57 16.66
CA GLU A 740 -6.68 22.89 16.50
C GLU A 740 -7.90 22.75 15.59
N MET A 741 -9.07 23.12 16.09
CA MET A 741 -10.33 23.02 15.35
C MET A 741 -10.59 24.29 14.56
N ARG A 742 -11.19 24.16 13.37
CA ARG A 742 -11.70 25.30 12.59
C ARG A 742 -12.86 26.00 13.31
N ASP A 743 -13.73 25.22 13.94
CA ASP A 743 -14.80 25.67 14.85
C ASP A 743 -14.79 24.76 16.09
N PHE A 744 -14.47 25.32 17.26
CA PHE A 744 -14.33 24.55 18.51
C PHE A 744 -15.52 24.70 19.47
N ALA A 745 -16.45 25.64 19.22
CA ALA A 745 -17.50 26.00 20.18
C ALA A 745 -18.45 24.82 20.44
N ARG A 746 -18.85 24.11 19.38
CA ARG A 746 -19.70 22.91 19.48
C ARG A 746 -18.98 21.77 20.20
N VAL A 747 -17.68 21.60 19.98
CA VAL A 747 -16.89 20.57 20.68
C VAL A 747 -16.81 20.88 22.17
N GLU A 748 -16.46 22.12 22.53
CA GLU A 748 -16.36 22.58 23.92
C GLU A 748 -17.69 22.41 24.66
N GLN A 749 -18.81 22.80 24.04
CA GLN A 749 -20.14 22.65 24.64
C GLN A 749 -20.47 21.18 24.95
N ASN A 750 -20.25 20.25 24.01
CA ASN A 750 -20.59 18.85 24.22
C ASN A 750 -19.67 18.17 25.26
N VAL A 751 -18.38 18.53 25.28
CA VAL A 751 -17.43 18.06 26.31
C VAL A 751 -17.81 18.62 27.69
N ALA A 752 -18.18 19.89 27.79
CA ALA A 752 -18.64 20.51 29.04
C ALA A 752 -19.93 19.86 29.58
N GLN A 753 -20.80 19.38 28.68
CA GLN A 753 -22.00 18.60 29.01
C GLN A 753 -21.71 17.13 29.35
N LYS A 754 -20.44 16.71 29.43
CA LYS A 754 -20.01 15.33 29.68
C LYS A 754 -20.56 14.32 28.67
N LYS A 755 -20.83 14.73 27.43
CA LYS A 755 -21.18 13.81 26.35
C LYS A 755 -19.94 13.07 25.86
N VAL A 756 -20.15 11.87 25.34
CA VAL A 756 -19.08 11.09 24.70
C VAL A 756 -18.83 11.67 23.32
N VAL A 757 -17.67 12.29 23.14
CA VAL A 757 -17.25 12.89 21.87
C VAL A 757 -16.11 12.05 21.30
N LYS A 758 -16.29 11.60 20.05
CA LYS A 758 -15.35 10.78 19.30
C LYS A 758 -14.58 11.61 18.28
N VAL A 759 -13.49 11.05 17.78
CA VAL A 759 -12.66 11.67 16.75
C VAL A 759 -12.12 10.62 15.80
N ILE A 760 -11.99 10.97 14.52
CA ILE A 760 -11.33 10.15 13.50
C ILE A 760 -10.39 11.02 12.65
N THR A 761 -9.24 10.51 12.24
CA THR A 761 -8.41 11.17 11.21
C THR A 761 -9.11 11.14 9.85
N LYS A 762 -8.92 12.18 9.02
CA LYS A 762 -9.48 12.22 7.65
C LYS A 762 -8.61 11.45 6.67
#